data_AF-A0A9N8HLH5-F1
#
_entry.id   AF-A0A9N8HLH5-F1
#
_cell.length_a   1.000
_cell.length_b   1.000
_cell.length_c   1.000
_cell.angle_alpha   90.00
_cell.angle_beta   90.00
_cell.angle_gamma   90.00
#
_symmetry.space_group_name_H-M   'P 1'
#
loop_
_entity.id
_entity.type
_entity.pdbx_description
1 polymer ?
#
loop_
_entity_poly.entity_id
_entity_poly.type
_entity_poly.pdbx_seq_one_letter_code
_entity_poly.pdbx_strand_id
1 'polypeptide(L)'
;MMIQPSIFFLFLPSLVFSQGLDLGGGVITRTNVDLLANLALDLRDIRASQDPDTILRLYLDGRNAEDTPGFYYPLKKLADTMSEEEKGFTPNYIFHLYGLADLSEDDYTKSLHYSDRSIRSTITTKTELTADAIVALDTWMYATHVLHKGVDLCSRRAAADDPDRLEDLGGGGMDEFIALWIGKEQTPASSEGHSLYALSQDVGQYFGTNLPEAQVNEDLKLLYQQGAGVLSLPHACTKEGDATGVQQLWNVAQQMISKMYIPLVQMLIHSLVIEDEDLAALYAMAIVPQVSQCQPSVYKRLHGALLTGNVNFAKKNEILNDIDIVIDCLGLTCDDIGTYRDETYSCSAANKGSVKALAGYYPTTNVHSYAKLDLDILQLRILTSLDSWHFARYIYQFGRNSLKERDSDNDVYELLSLHELAVAVCRKKADPLYSYYVAYFNQVNYADIAVDEALRGVGKWKTKEQRREVIVATCAFQIVFLYLIAEVKETVQQCRDPAFDPVDASMHPWDEVAALLVGSLEGPQEGGSSDIADGQLIFNLANSRAFQFQTLTDEGYSQVNSDLDDLLFAGKGELDAKDCDNLESTAQRIEKLAIVPMIQSAMRYAVALEKLDNANDSVEAALGEVFAFSVLPILFAADSESAEVIRENMEVMEGTPSVRNGAQTVADAFGAAVEAWGLACPNLGYTSNADPCLLQGGHSKPRSYSRSAAKSCTESIAWLSTGITLLVWLAL
;
A
#
# COMPACT_ATOMS: atom_id res chain seq x y z
N MET A 1 -63.80 21.45 -50.85
CA MET A 1 -62.79 20.62 -51.54
C MET A 1 -61.66 20.41 -50.53
N MET A 2 -61.28 19.16 -50.32
CA MET A 2 -60.42 18.61 -49.27
C MET A 2 -59.05 19.29 -49.15
N ILE A 3 -58.51 19.40 -47.91
CA ILE A 3 -57.08 19.16 -47.61
C ILE A 3 -56.99 18.53 -46.20
N GLN A 4 -56.30 17.38 -46.10
CA GLN A 4 -56.07 16.53 -44.91
C GLN A 4 -55.15 17.19 -43.86
N PRO A 5 -55.21 16.77 -42.58
CA PRO A 5 -54.22 17.10 -41.57
C PRO A 5 -53.07 16.07 -41.55
N SER A 6 -51.82 16.56 -41.62
CA SER A 6 -50.62 15.75 -41.39
C SER A 6 -50.42 15.55 -39.88
N ILE A 7 -50.45 14.29 -39.45
CA ILE A 7 -50.07 13.87 -38.10
C ILE A 7 -48.55 13.72 -38.07
N PHE A 8 -47.88 14.55 -37.27
CA PHE A 8 -46.49 14.35 -36.87
C PHE A 8 -46.43 13.18 -35.88
N PHE A 9 -45.79 12.08 -36.28
CA PHE A 9 -45.39 11.02 -35.36
C PHE A 9 -44.16 11.49 -34.57
N LEU A 10 -44.35 11.73 -33.27
CA LEU A 10 -43.26 11.81 -32.31
C LEU A 10 -42.63 10.42 -32.19
N PHE A 11 -41.42 10.25 -32.73
CA PHE A 11 -40.54 9.15 -32.35
C PHE A 11 -40.01 9.43 -30.95
N LEU A 12 -40.60 8.78 -29.94
CA LEU A 12 -39.94 8.59 -28.66
C LEU A 12 -38.86 7.51 -28.87
N PRO A 13 -37.58 7.77 -28.54
CA PRO A 13 -36.60 6.71 -28.53
C PRO A 13 -37.00 5.69 -27.47
N SER A 14 -37.10 4.43 -27.87
CA SER A 14 -37.32 3.30 -26.99
C SER A 14 -36.13 3.18 -26.04
N LEU A 15 -36.24 3.72 -24.84
CA LEU A 15 -35.37 3.37 -23.71
C LEU A 15 -35.56 1.87 -23.44
N VAL A 16 -34.68 1.04 -23.96
CA VAL A 16 -34.54 -0.34 -23.51
C VAL A 16 -33.89 -0.25 -22.13
N PHE A 17 -34.71 -0.19 -21.08
CA PHE A 17 -34.23 -0.46 -19.73
C PHE A 17 -33.72 -1.90 -19.72
N SER A 18 -32.40 -2.08 -19.62
CA SER A 18 -31.78 -3.34 -19.21
C SER A 18 -32.48 -3.79 -17.91
N GLN A 19 -33.15 -4.94 -17.93
CA GLN A 19 -33.80 -5.46 -16.73
C GLN A 19 -32.71 -6.03 -15.83
N GLY A 20 -32.56 -5.46 -14.63
CA GLY A 20 -31.68 -5.99 -13.59
C GLY A 20 -31.97 -7.45 -13.26
N LEU A 21 -30.96 -8.18 -12.78
CA LEU A 21 -31.05 -9.61 -12.49
C LEU A 21 -31.12 -9.84 -10.97
N ASP A 22 -32.05 -10.67 -10.52
CA ASP A 22 -32.05 -11.23 -9.17
C ASP A 22 -31.09 -12.43 -9.15
N LEU A 23 -29.98 -12.29 -8.43
CA LEU A 23 -28.93 -13.30 -8.33
C LEU A 23 -29.24 -14.39 -7.29
N GLY A 24 -30.28 -14.20 -6.47
CA GLY A 24 -30.35 -14.86 -5.16
C GLY A 24 -29.51 -14.09 -4.13
N GLY A 25 -29.43 -14.60 -2.90
CA GLY A 25 -28.65 -13.93 -1.83
C GLY A 25 -29.18 -12.57 -1.34
N GLY A 26 -30.29 -12.08 -1.89
CA GLY A 26 -30.92 -10.81 -1.53
C GLY A 26 -30.44 -9.57 -2.31
N VAL A 27 -29.79 -9.75 -3.47
CA VAL A 27 -29.29 -8.65 -4.31
C VAL A 27 -29.93 -8.67 -5.69
N ILE A 28 -30.32 -7.47 -6.17
CA ILE A 28 -30.78 -7.23 -7.54
C ILE A 28 -29.79 -6.27 -8.20
N THR A 29 -29.23 -6.66 -9.34
CA THR A 29 -28.26 -5.84 -10.07
C THR A 29 -28.91 -4.75 -10.92
N ARG A 30 -28.14 -3.75 -11.36
CA ARG A 30 -28.63 -2.69 -12.25
C ARG A 30 -28.58 -3.13 -13.72
N THR A 31 -27.63 -3.99 -14.07
CA THR A 31 -27.49 -4.58 -15.41
C THR A 31 -27.70 -6.08 -15.43
N ASN A 32 -27.91 -6.65 -16.62
CA ASN A 32 -27.96 -8.09 -16.80
C ASN A 32 -26.55 -8.69 -16.74
N VAL A 33 -26.31 -9.50 -15.72
CA VAL A 33 -25.02 -10.16 -15.43
C VAL A 33 -25.14 -11.69 -15.43
N ASP A 34 -26.16 -12.24 -16.10
CA ASP A 34 -26.44 -13.69 -16.14
C ASP A 34 -25.22 -14.48 -16.65
N LEU A 35 -24.47 -13.92 -17.61
CA LEU A 35 -23.27 -14.56 -18.16
C LEU A 35 -22.26 -14.92 -17.06
N LEU A 36 -21.91 -13.96 -16.21
CA LEU A 36 -20.94 -14.15 -15.14
C LEU A 36 -21.52 -14.99 -13.99
N ALA A 37 -22.80 -14.77 -13.63
CA ALA A 37 -23.45 -15.54 -12.59
C ALA A 37 -23.53 -17.04 -12.94
N ASN A 38 -23.75 -17.37 -14.22
CA ASN A 38 -23.85 -18.75 -14.71
C ASN A 38 -22.53 -19.52 -14.68
N LEU A 39 -21.38 -18.87 -14.48
CA LEU A 39 -20.10 -19.57 -14.25
C LEU A 39 -20.14 -20.45 -13.00
N ALA A 40 -20.97 -20.10 -12.01
CA ALA A 40 -21.22 -20.93 -10.83
C ALA A 40 -21.83 -22.31 -11.19
N LEU A 41 -22.57 -22.41 -12.29
CA LEU A 41 -23.14 -23.67 -12.76
C LEU A 41 -22.08 -24.58 -13.40
N ASP A 42 -21.04 -24.01 -14.01
CA ASP A 42 -19.89 -24.78 -14.49
C ASP A 42 -19.09 -25.34 -13.30
N LEU A 43 -18.94 -24.57 -12.21
CA LEU A 43 -18.35 -25.03 -10.95
C LEU A 43 -19.16 -26.18 -10.31
N ARG A 44 -20.49 -26.08 -10.31
CA ARG A 44 -21.38 -27.17 -9.88
C ARG A 44 -21.11 -28.45 -10.67
N ASP A 45 -21.08 -28.34 -12.00
CA ASP A 45 -20.89 -29.47 -12.89
C ASP A 45 -19.49 -30.10 -12.70
N ILE A 46 -18.47 -29.28 -12.38
CA ILE A 46 -17.12 -29.76 -12.01
C ILE A 46 -17.16 -30.55 -10.70
N ARG A 47 -17.77 -30.01 -9.63
CA ARG A 47 -17.89 -30.70 -8.33
C ARG A 47 -18.60 -32.04 -8.44
N ALA A 48 -19.64 -32.10 -9.28
CA ALA A 48 -20.42 -33.31 -9.53
C ALA A 48 -19.76 -34.33 -10.47
N SER A 49 -18.70 -33.94 -11.20
CA SER A 49 -17.99 -34.84 -12.10
C SER A 49 -17.11 -35.84 -11.35
N GLN A 50 -16.78 -36.96 -11.98
CA GLN A 50 -15.76 -37.90 -11.52
C GLN A 50 -14.70 -38.18 -12.60
N ASP A 51 -14.85 -37.55 -13.77
CA ASP A 51 -14.03 -37.77 -14.94
C ASP A 51 -13.13 -36.54 -15.19
N PRO A 52 -11.80 -36.67 -15.05
CA PRO A 52 -10.84 -35.59 -15.29
C PRO A 52 -10.97 -34.93 -16.67
N ASP A 53 -11.28 -35.69 -17.71
CA ASP A 53 -11.44 -35.15 -19.07
C ASP A 53 -12.71 -34.30 -19.21
N THR A 54 -13.76 -34.64 -18.47
CA THR A 54 -14.98 -33.83 -18.39
C THR A 54 -14.75 -32.55 -17.58
N ILE A 55 -14.03 -32.64 -16.46
CA ILE A 55 -13.65 -31.46 -15.64
C ILE A 55 -12.82 -30.49 -16.48
N LEU A 56 -11.81 -31.02 -17.19
CA LEU A 56 -10.97 -30.22 -18.06
C LEU A 56 -11.80 -29.51 -19.13
N ARG A 57 -12.72 -30.19 -19.80
CA ARG A 57 -13.59 -29.56 -20.81
C ARG A 57 -14.50 -28.47 -20.21
N LEU A 58 -15.09 -28.71 -19.04
CA LEU A 58 -15.90 -27.69 -18.36
C LEU A 58 -15.08 -26.42 -18.07
N TYR A 59 -13.84 -26.58 -17.63
CA TYR A 59 -12.94 -25.45 -17.37
C TYR A 59 -12.49 -24.72 -18.65
N LEU A 60 -12.16 -25.45 -19.72
CA LEU A 60 -11.63 -24.87 -20.97
C LEU A 60 -12.68 -24.32 -21.91
N ASP A 61 -13.82 -25.00 -22.03
CA ASP A 61 -14.83 -24.74 -23.05
C ASP A 61 -16.10 -24.13 -22.47
N GLY A 62 -16.35 -24.30 -21.16
CA GLY A 62 -17.57 -23.86 -20.50
C GLY A 62 -18.80 -24.67 -20.94
N ARG A 63 -19.92 -24.49 -20.22
CA ARG A 63 -21.18 -25.14 -20.59
C ARG A 63 -22.43 -24.34 -20.28
N ASN A 64 -22.42 -23.53 -19.23
CA ASN A 64 -23.63 -22.89 -18.73
C ASN A 64 -23.65 -21.38 -18.96
N ALA A 65 -22.49 -20.73 -19.07
CA ALA A 65 -22.38 -19.30 -19.36
C ALA A 65 -22.43 -19.01 -20.87
N GLU A 66 -23.61 -19.05 -21.50
CA GLU A 66 -23.76 -18.79 -22.95
C GLU A 66 -23.57 -17.30 -23.28
N ASP A 67 -22.52 -16.97 -24.04
CA ASP A 67 -22.19 -15.60 -24.47
C ASP A 67 -22.92 -15.27 -25.79
N THR A 68 -22.75 -16.14 -26.78
CA THR A 68 -23.52 -16.11 -28.02
C THR A 68 -24.10 -17.49 -28.30
N PRO A 69 -25.19 -17.62 -29.08
CA PRO A 69 -25.85 -18.91 -29.27
C PRO A 69 -24.90 -20.03 -29.69
N GLY A 70 -24.71 -21.02 -28.82
CA GLY A 70 -23.81 -22.16 -29.02
C GLY A 70 -22.34 -21.92 -28.67
N PHE A 71 -21.97 -20.75 -28.15
CA PHE A 71 -20.63 -20.42 -27.66
C PHE A 71 -20.70 -20.00 -26.19
N TYR A 72 -19.94 -20.71 -25.35
CA TYR A 72 -19.94 -20.52 -23.91
C TYR A 72 -18.68 -19.77 -23.48
N TYR A 73 -18.82 -18.93 -22.46
CA TYR A 73 -17.74 -18.21 -21.80
C TYR A 73 -17.10 -19.14 -20.76
N PRO A 74 -15.87 -19.64 -20.97
CA PRO A 74 -15.28 -20.63 -20.08
C PRO A 74 -14.67 -20.01 -18.84
N LEU A 75 -14.55 -20.80 -17.76
CA LEU A 75 -13.87 -20.39 -16.53
C LEU A 75 -12.42 -19.96 -16.79
N LYS A 76 -11.68 -20.65 -17.66
CA LYS A 76 -10.33 -20.27 -18.07
C LYS A 76 -10.24 -18.84 -18.62
N LYS A 77 -11.31 -18.32 -19.25
CA LYS A 77 -11.29 -16.99 -19.86
C LYS A 77 -11.09 -15.88 -18.82
N LEU A 78 -11.43 -16.13 -17.55
CA LEU A 78 -11.14 -15.21 -16.44
C LEU A 78 -9.63 -14.96 -16.32
N ALA A 79 -8.85 -16.04 -16.24
CA ALA A 79 -7.38 -15.98 -16.18
C ALA A 79 -6.78 -15.35 -17.44
N ASP A 80 -7.26 -15.77 -18.61
CA ASP A 80 -6.74 -15.28 -19.89
C ASP A 80 -6.92 -13.77 -20.03
N THR A 81 -8.11 -13.26 -19.68
CA THR A 81 -8.42 -11.83 -19.73
C THR A 81 -7.45 -10.99 -18.90
N MET A 82 -7.07 -11.46 -17.72
CA MET A 82 -6.09 -10.75 -16.87
C MET A 82 -4.67 -10.82 -17.44
N SER A 83 -4.28 -11.99 -17.97
CA SER A 83 -2.93 -12.22 -18.50
C SER A 83 -2.67 -11.56 -19.86
N GLU A 84 -3.72 -11.32 -20.64
CA GLU A 84 -3.67 -10.74 -21.99
C GLU A 84 -3.77 -9.20 -21.97
N GLU A 85 -3.87 -8.57 -20.79
CA GLU A 85 -4.05 -7.12 -20.68
C GLU A 85 -2.82 -6.34 -21.19
N GLU A 86 -3.02 -5.51 -22.22
CA GLU A 86 -1.96 -4.69 -22.81
C GLU A 86 -1.68 -3.38 -22.03
N LYS A 87 -2.63 -2.93 -21.18
CA LYS A 87 -2.59 -1.62 -20.51
C LYS A 87 -2.49 -1.72 -19.00
N GLY A 88 -1.36 -2.23 -18.52
CA GLY A 88 -1.00 -2.25 -17.09
C GLY A 88 -1.88 -3.17 -16.25
N PHE A 89 -1.26 -4.12 -15.56
CA PHE A 89 -1.98 -5.05 -14.70
C PHE A 89 -2.64 -4.33 -13.51
N THR A 90 -3.84 -4.79 -13.14
CA THR A 90 -4.56 -4.31 -11.95
C THR A 90 -3.80 -4.60 -10.66
N PRO A 91 -3.91 -3.76 -9.61
CA PRO A 91 -3.07 -3.83 -8.41
C PRO A 91 -2.96 -5.22 -7.78
N ASN A 92 -4.09 -5.85 -7.42
CA ASN A 92 -4.04 -7.17 -6.75
C ASN A 92 -3.39 -8.25 -7.62
N TYR A 93 -3.63 -8.24 -8.93
CA TYR A 93 -3.01 -9.18 -9.86
C TYR A 93 -1.49 -8.93 -9.96
N ILE A 94 -1.05 -7.67 -10.11
CA ILE A 94 0.38 -7.38 -10.24
C ILE A 94 1.15 -7.66 -8.94
N PHE A 95 0.57 -7.35 -7.77
CA PHE A 95 1.14 -7.75 -6.47
C PHE A 95 1.21 -9.28 -6.35
N HIS A 96 0.22 -10.00 -6.88
CA HIS A 96 0.25 -11.46 -6.91
C HIS A 96 1.43 -11.99 -7.72
N LEU A 97 1.61 -11.47 -8.94
CA LEU A 97 2.70 -11.89 -9.82
C LEU A 97 4.07 -11.57 -9.22
N TYR A 98 4.20 -10.39 -8.62
CA TYR A 98 5.40 -9.96 -7.90
C TYR A 98 5.74 -10.91 -6.74
N GLY A 99 4.73 -11.24 -5.92
CA GLY A 99 4.87 -12.22 -4.85
C GLY A 99 5.08 -13.66 -5.33
N LEU A 100 4.67 -14.05 -6.52
CA LEU A 100 5.01 -15.37 -7.08
C LEU A 100 6.42 -15.42 -7.67
N ALA A 101 6.98 -14.28 -8.01
CA ALA A 101 8.34 -14.15 -8.52
C ALA A 101 9.36 -13.86 -7.42
N ASP A 102 9.05 -14.16 -6.15
CA ASP A 102 9.93 -13.92 -5.00
C ASP A 102 10.44 -12.48 -4.94
N LEU A 103 9.51 -11.53 -5.15
CA LEU A 103 9.76 -10.09 -5.17
C LEU A 103 10.66 -9.62 -6.34
N SER A 104 10.82 -10.44 -7.38
CA SER A 104 11.61 -10.07 -8.57
C SER A 104 10.84 -9.13 -9.51
N GLU A 105 11.43 -7.96 -9.77
CA GLU A 105 10.91 -6.96 -10.73
C GLU A 105 11.03 -7.44 -12.20
N ASP A 106 11.97 -8.34 -12.47
CA ASP A 106 12.25 -8.84 -13.83
C ASP A 106 11.45 -10.10 -14.18
N ASP A 107 11.12 -10.92 -13.18
CA ASP A 107 10.60 -12.27 -13.40
C ASP A 107 9.08 -12.40 -13.22
N TYR A 108 8.38 -11.38 -12.73
CA TYR A 108 6.94 -11.45 -12.43
C TYR A 108 6.08 -11.89 -13.62
N THR A 109 6.48 -11.56 -14.85
CA THR A 109 5.78 -11.98 -16.08
C THR A 109 5.81 -13.49 -16.33
N LYS A 110 6.74 -14.24 -15.74
CA LYS A 110 6.78 -15.71 -15.84
C LYS A 110 5.59 -16.38 -15.12
N SER A 111 4.93 -15.63 -14.24
CA SER A 111 3.80 -16.08 -13.42
C SER A 111 2.44 -15.68 -14.00
N LEU A 112 2.36 -15.07 -15.19
CA LEU A 112 1.09 -14.60 -15.77
C LEU A 112 -0.03 -15.65 -15.78
N HIS A 113 0.33 -16.90 -16.11
CA HIS A 113 -0.62 -18.02 -16.14
C HIS A 113 -0.55 -18.90 -14.89
N TYR A 114 -0.28 -18.31 -13.71
CA TYR A 114 -0.13 -19.07 -12.46
C TYR A 114 -1.40 -19.88 -12.15
N SER A 115 -2.57 -19.25 -12.27
CA SER A 115 -3.83 -19.84 -11.84
C SER A 115 -4.22 -21.01 -12.74
N ASP A 116 -4.15 -20.84 -14.08
CA ASP A 116 -4.39 -21.93 -15.05
C ASP A 116 -3.45 -23.12 -14.81
N ARG A 117 -2.16 -22.86 -14.56
CA ARG A 117 -1.18 -23.91 -14.26
C ARG A 117 -1.56 -24.68 -12.98
N SER A 118 -1.91 -23.95 -11.92
CA SER A 118 -2.27 -24.53 -10.63
C SER A 118 -3.59 -25.29 -10.70
N ILE A 119 -4.63 -24.71 -11.30
CA ILE A 119 -5.94 -25.36 -11.48
C ILE A 119 -5.77 -26.67 -12.26
N ARG A 120 -5.08 -26.65 -13.40
CA ARG A 120 -4.84 -27.88 -14.18
C ARG A 120 -4.09 -28.95 -13.40
N SER A 121 -3.21 -28.58 -12.48
CA SER A 121 -2.49 -29.54 -11.63
C SER A 121 -3.41 -30.23 -10.61
N THR A 122 -4.54 -29.60 -10.25
CA THR A 122 -5.53 -30.16 -9.32
C THR A 122 -6.56 -31.07 -10.01
N ILE A 123 -6.69 -31.01 -11.35
CA ILE A 123 -7.64 -31.81 -12.14
C ILE A 123 -7.30 -33.30 -12.00
N THR A 124 -7.92 -33.90 -11.00
CA THR A 124 -7.74 -35.27 -10.55
C THR A 124 -9.13 -35.80 -10.15
N THR A 125 -9.19 -36.92 -9.41
CA THR A 125 -10.45 -37.38 -8.81
C THR A 125 -10.87 -36.55 -7.59
N LYS A 126 -10.06 -35.58 -7.13
CA LYS A 126 -10.40 -34.65 -6.04
C LYS A 126 -11.12 -33.41 -6.60
N THR A 127 -12.39 -33.57 -6.98
CA THR A 127 -13.15 -32.52 -7.67
C THR A 127 -13.37 -31.26 -6.85
N GLU A 128 -13.56 -31.39 -5.53
CA GLU A 128 -13.70 -30.25 -4.62
C GLU A 128 -12.45 -29.35 -4.64
N LEU A 129 -11.26 -29.95 -4.58
CA LEU A 129 -9.99 -29.20 -4.65
C LEU A 129 -9.86 -28.44 -5.97
N THR A 130 -10.33 -29.01 -7.09
CA THR A 130 -10.32 -28.33 -8.39
C THR A 130 -11.29 -27.14 -8.41
N ALA A 131 -12.51 -27.32 -7.91
CA ALA A 131 -13.49 -26.25 -7.83
C ALA A 131 -13.00 -25.11 -6.92
N ASP A 132 -12.45 -25.45 -5.75
CA ASP A 132 -11.88 -24.48 -4.82
C ASP A 132 -10.69 -23.73 -5.42
N ALA A 133 -9.85 -24.41 -6.21
CA ALA A 133 -8.76 -23.75 -6.93
C ALA A 133 -9.26 -22.72 -7.93
N ILE A 134 -10.34 -23.01 -8.67
CA ILE A 134 -10.95 -22.06 -9.60
C ILE A 134 -11.58 -20.88 -8.85
N VAL A 135 -12.24 -21.13 -7.72
CA VAL A 135 -12.85 -20.07 -6.91
C VAL A 135 -11.77 -19.16 -6.30
N ALA A 136 -10.75 -19.75 -5.67
CA ALA A 136 -9.72 -19.02 -4.93
C ALA A 136 -8.66 -18.33 -5.81
N LEU A 137 -8.29 -18.92 -6.96
CA LEU A 137 -7.19 -18.41 -7.80
C LEU A 137 -7.67 -17.62 -9.02
N ASP A 138 -8.77 -18.03 -9.67
CA ASP A 138 -9.31 -17.37 -10.86
C ASP A 138 -10.44 -16.39 -10.51
N THR A 139 -11.52 -16.90 -9.90
CA THR A 139 -12.74 -16.13 -9.66
C THR A 139 -12.48 -14.96 -8.72
N TRP A 140 -11.78 -15.21 -7.60
CA TRP A 140 -11.40 -14.17 -6.65
C TRP A 140 -10.54 -13.08 -7.30
N MET A 141 -9.49 -13.48 -8.04
CA MET A 141 -8.58 -12.53 -8.66
C MET A 141 -9.28 -11.71 -9.74
N TYR A 142 -10.11 -12.35 -10.56
CA TYR A 142 -10.90 -11.66 -11.58
C TYR A 142 -11.96 -10.73 -10.97
N ALA A 143 -12.55 -11.09 -9.83
CA ALA A 143 -13.44 -10.22 -9.09
C ALA A 143 -12.74 -8.93 -8.61
N THR A 144 -11.48 -9.02 -8.15
CA THR A 144 -10.69 -7.80 -7.85
C THR A 144 -10.35 -7.00 -9.11
N HIS A 145 -10.06 -7.70 -10.22
CA HIS A 145 -9.74 -7.08 -11.50
C HIS A 145 -10.92 -6.22 -12.02
N VAL A 146 -12.15 -6.75 -12.02
CA VAL A 146 -13.32 -5.99 -12.49
C VAL A 146 -13.63 -4.77 -11.63
N LEU A 147 -13.40 -4.82 -10.31
CA LEU A 147 -13.54 -3.65 -9.43
C LEU A 147 -12.59 -2.53 -9.82
N HIS A 148 -11.29 -2.85 -9.99
CA HIS A 148 -10.28 -1.87 -10.43
C HIS A 148 -10.56 -1.32 -11.83
N LYS A 149 -10.96 -2.17 -12.77
CA LYS A 149 -11.30 -1.76 -14.14
C LYS A 149 -12.57 -0.90 -14.17
N GLY A 150 -13.53 -1.14 -13.29
CA GLY A 150 -14.70 -0.29 -13.09
C GLY A 150 -14.32 1.14 -12.71
N VAL A 151 -13.43 1.29 -11.72
CA VAL A 151 -12.92 2.61 -11.32
C VAL A 151 -12.13 3.28 -12.44
N ASP A 152 -11.23 2.55 -13.11
CA ASP A 152 -10.45 3.09 -14.23
C ASP A 152 -11.36 3.56 -15.39
N LEU A 153 -12.38 2.78 -15.73
CA LEU A 153 -13.34 3.15 -16.75
C LEU A 153 -14.11 4.41 -16.37
N CYS A 154 -14.54 4.52 -15.10
CA CYS A 154 -15.18 5.72 -14.57
C CYS A 154 -14.27 6.96 -14.70
N SER A 155 -13.00 6.83 -14.30
CA SER A 155 -12.01 7.91 -14.38
C SER A 155 -11.71 8.35 -15.82
N ARG A 156 -11.49 7.40 -16.74
CA ARG A 156 -11.24 7.71 -18.16
C ARG A 156 -12.43 8.43 -18.80
N ARG A 157 -13.63 8.08 -18.39
CA ARG A 157 -14.85 8.74 -18.86
C ARG A 157 -14.97 10.16 -18.31
N ALA A 158 -14.72 10.34 -17.02
CA ALA A 158 -14.80 11.64 -16.39
C ALA A 158 -13.81 12.64 -17.03
N ALA A 159 -12.60 12.17 -17.33
CA ALA A 159 -11.61 12.95 -18.09
C ALA A 159 -12.03 13.31 -19.53
N ALA A 160 -12.85 12.49 -20.18
CA ALA A 160 -13.34 12.72 -21.54
C ALA A 160 -14.58 13.64 -21.60
N ASP A 161 -15.25 13.89 -20.48
CA ASP A 161 -16.47 14.71 -20.35
C ASP A 161 -17.60 14.26 -21.29
N ASP A 162 -17.80 12.94 -21.42
CA ASP A 162 -18.77 12.32 -22.33
C ASP A 162 -19.96 11.71 -21.54
N PRO A 163 -21.05 12.48 -21.32
CA PRO A 163 -22.23 12.01 -20.60
C PRO A 163 -23.07 10.99 -21.39
N ASP A 164 -22.95 10.93 -22.73
CA ASP A 164 -23.73 10.03 -23.58
C ASP A 164 -23.19 8.58 -23.59
N ARG A 165 -21.95 8.36 -23.14
CA ARG A 165 -21.36 7.02 -22.90
C ARG A 165 -21.85 6.30 -21.64
N LEU A 166 -22.95 6.75 -21.02
CA LEU A 166 -23.58 6.06 -19.88
C LEU A 166 -24.00 4.63 -20.25
N GLU A 167 -24.30 4.37 -21.53
CA GLU A 167 -24.67 3.05 -22.05
C GLU A 167 -23.50 2.03 -22.09
N ASP A 168 -22.23 2.49 -22.12
CA ASP A 168 -21.03 1.63 -22.24
C ASP A 168 -20.38 1.26 -20.88
N LEU A 169 -20.86 1.80 -19.75
CA LEU A 169 -20.33 1.46 -18.42
C LEU A 169 -20.73 0.05 -17.96
N GLY A 170 -21.75 -0.56 -18.56
CA GLY A 170 -22.30 -1.82 -18.08
C GLY A 170 -22.64 -1.74 -16.58
N GLY A 171 -22.20 -2.73 -15.81
CA GLY A 171 -22.30 -2.74 -14.35
C GLY A 171 -21.27 -1.87 -13.62
N GLY A 172 -20.37 -1.19 -14.33
CA GLY A 172 -19.32 -0.36 -13.75
C GLY A 172 -18.32 -1.13 -12.89
N GLY A 173 -18.16 -2.44 -13.13
CA GLY A 173 -17.35 -3.36 -12.33
C GLY A 173 -18.06 -3.85 -11.07
N MET A 174 -19.04 -3.11 -10.55
CA MET A 174 -19.77 -3.45 -9.32
C MET A 174 -20.79 -4.57 -9.55
N ASP A 175 -21.57 -4.52 -10.63
CA ASP A 175 -22.56 -5.57 -10.91
C ASP A 175 -21.85 -6.86 -11.37
N GLU A 176 -20.76 -6.74 -12.14
CA GLU A 176 -19.92 -7.87 -12.53
C GLU A 176 -19.28 -8.53 -11.30
N PHE A 177 -18.76 -7.74 -10.37
CA PHE A 177 -18.23 -8.23 -9.10
C PHE A 177 -19.28 -9.04 -8.32
N ILE A 178 -20.47 -8.47 -8.09
CA ILE A 178 -21.44 -9.12 -7.20
C ILE A 178 -22.02 -10.39 -7.85
N ALA A 179 -22.08 -10.44 -9.19
CA ALA A 179 -22.42 -11.65 -9.94
C ALA A 179 -21.43 -12.78 -9.70
N LEU A 180 -20.12 -12.46 -9.74
CA LEU A 180 -19.05 -13.41 -9.44
C LEU A 180 -19.07 -13.83 -7.97
N TRP A 181 -19.36 -12.91 -7.05
CA TRP A 181 -19.41 -13.22 -5.62
C TRP A 181 -20.57 -14.17 -5.27
N ILE A 182 -21.79 -13.82 -5.66
CA ILE A 182 -23.01 -14.57 -5.31
C ILE A 182 -23.13 -15.83 -6.17
N GLY A 183 -23.03 -15.70 -7.50
CA GLY A 183 -23.23 -16.80 -8.44
C GLY A 183 -24.69 -17.26 -8.57
N LYS A 184 -25.00 -17.98 -9.66
CA LYS A 184 -26.32 -18.60 -9.87
C LYS A 184 -26.58 -19.72 -8.85
N GLU A 185 -27.85 -19.97 -8.56
CA GLU A 185 -28.34 -20.99 -7.61
C GLU A 185 -27.99 -20.72 -6.13
N GLN A 186 -27.47 -19.53 -5.80
CA GLN A 186 -27.18 -19.15 -4.42
C GLN A 186 -28.46 -18.87 -3.62
N THR A 187 -28.58 -19.51 -2.46
CA THR A 187 -29.65 -19.24 -1.48
C THR A 187 -29.11 -18.32 -0.38
N PRO A 188 -29.87 -17.30 0.09
CA PRO A 188 -29.42 -16.45 1.20
C PRO A 188 -29.03 -17.26 2.44
N ALA A 189 -27.93 -16.88 3.09
CA ALA A 189 -27.39 -17.51 4.30
C ALA A 189 -27.11 -19.03 4.17
N SER A 190 -26.84 -19.52 2.96
CA SER A 190 -26.63 -20.95 2.68
C SER A 190 -25.28 -21.23 2.02
N SER A 191 -24.65 -22.34 2.41
CA SER A 191 -23.41 -22.85 1.81
C SER A 191 -23.65 -23.75 0.58
N GLU A 192 -24.90 -23.92 0.12
CA GLU A 192 -25.25 -24.81 -1.00
C GLU A 192 -24.89 -24.24 -2.39
N GLY A 193 -24.53 -22.96 -2.47
CA GLY A 193 -24.10 -22.35 -3.73
C GLY A 193 -22.71 -22.78 -4.17
N HIS A 194 -22.22 -22.18 -5.25
CA HIS A 194 -20.99 -22.66 -5.91
C HIS A 194 -19.89 -21.62 -6.07
N SER A 195 -20.13 -20.38 -5.64
CA SER A 195 -19.16 -19.29 -5.75
C SER A 195 -18.60 -18.84 -4.40
N LEU A 196 -17.92 -17.68 -4.39
CA LEU A 196 -17.27 -17.08 -3.23
C LEU A 196 -18.20 -16.86 -2.04
N TYR A 197 -19.48 -16.55 -2.29
CA TYR A 197 -20.49 -16.43 -1.24
C TYR A 197 -20.66 -17.73 -0.45
N ALA A 198 -20.80 -18.86 -1.16
CA ALA A 198 -20.98 -20.17 -0.54
C ALA A 198 -19.71 -20.60 0.21
N LEU A 199 -18.52 -20.36 -0.37
CA LEU A 199 -17.25 -20.59 0.30
C LEU A 199 -17.17 -19.81 1.62
N SER A 200 -17.58 -18.54 1.60
CA SER A 200 -17.60 -17.68 2.79
C SER A 200 -18.58 -18.17 3.85
N GLN A 201 -19.77 -18.63 3.42
CA GLN A 201 -20.77 -19.19 4.32
C GLN A 201 -20.33 -20.52 4.93
N ASP A 202 -19.64 -21.36 4.17
CA ASP A 202 -19.11 -22.63 4.64
C ASP A 202 -17.98 -22.41 5.65
N VAL A 203 -16.94 -21.65 5.25
CA VAL A 203 -15.77 -21.46 6.12
C VAL A 203 -16.12 -20.68 7.39
N GLY A 204 -17.06 -19.72 7.33
CA GLY A 204 -17.52 -18.96 8.48
C GLY A 204 -18.06 -19.83 9.62
N GLN A 205 -18.58 -21.04 9.33
CA GLN A 205 -19.03 -22.01 10.34
C GLN A 205 -17.89 -22.46 11.26
N TYR A 206 -16.66 -22.52 10.74
CA TYR A 206 -15.49 -22.91 11.54
C TYR A 206 -15.00 -21.78 12.43
N PHE A 207 -15.30 -20.53 12.13
CA PHE A 207 -14.79 -19.35 12.84
C PHE A 207 -15.85 -18.60 13.66
N GLY A 208 -17.10 -19.06 13.61
CA GLY A 208 -18.21 -18.44 14.33
C GLY A 208 -18.63 -17.07 13.77
N THR A 209 -18.34 -16.81 12.50
CA THR A 209 -18.60 -15.53 11.82
C THR A 209 -19.87 -15.58 10.94
N ASN A 210 -20.74 -16.58 11.14
CA ASN A 210 -21.90 -16.88 10.30
C ASN A 210 -23.23 -16.92 11.08
N LEU A 211 -23.92 -15.79 11.30
CA LEU A 211 -25.19 -15.80 12.06
C LEU A 211 -26.23 -14.77 11.59
N PRO A 212 -27.26 -15.17 10.80
CA PRO A 212 -27.39 -16.44 10.06
C PRO A 212 -26.48 -16.50 8.81
N GLU A 213 -26.07 -15.35 8.31
CA GLU A 213 -25.20 -15.19 7.14
C GLU A 213 -23.77 -14.88 7.58
N ALA A 214 -22.78 -15.29 6.78
CA ALA A 214 -21.39 -14.89 7.01
C ALA A 214 -21.25 -13.36 6.98
N GLN A 215 -20.58 -12.77 7.98
CA GLN A 215 -20.43 -11.31 8.09
C GLN A 215 -19.88 -10.69 6.81
N VAL A 216 -18.88 -11.33 6.18
CA VAL A 216 -18.30 -10.87 4.90
C VAL A 216 -19.33 -10.78 3.77
N ASN A 217 -20.30 -11.68 3.73
CA ASN A 217 -21.36 -11.65 2.72
C ASN A 217 -22.31 -10.46 2.97
N GLU A 218 -22.62 -10.15 4.22
CA GLU A 218 -23.42 -8.98 4.59
C GLU A 218 -22.68 -7.67 4.24
N ASP A 219 -21.41 -7.58 4.64
CA ASP A 219 -20.55 -6.41 4.39
C ASP A 219 -20.44 -6.12 2.89
N LEU A 220 -20.18 -7.13 2.07
CA LEU A 220 -20.01 -6.97 0.62
C LEU A 220 -21.32 -6.58 -0.07
N LYS A 221 -22.48 -7.01 0.43
CA LYS A 221 -23.78 -6.54 -0.07
C LYS A 221 -24.01 -5.07 0.23
N LEU A 222 -23.64 -4.62 1.43
CA LEU A 222 -23.73 -3.20 1.82
C LEU A 222 -22.79 -2.34 0.97
N LEU A 223 -21.54 -2.77 0.81
CA LEU A 223 -20.56 -2.08 -0.03
C LEU A 223 -21.00 -2.05 -1.50
N TYR A 224 -21.56 -3.14 -2.02
CA TYR A 224 -22.16 -3.16 -3.36
C TYR A 224 -23.26 -2.11 -3.50
N GLN A 225 -24.18 -2.00 -2.54
CA GLN A 225 -25.24 -1.00 -2.56
C GLN A 225 -24.68 0.43 -2.56
N GLN A 226 -23.62 0.69 -1.79
CA GLN A 226 -22.94 1.98 -1.79
C GLN A 226 -22.33 2.29 -3.17
N GLY A 227 -21.54 1.36 -3.74
CA GLY A 227 -20.92 1.53 -5.05
C GLY A 227 -21.93 1.67 -6.20
N ALA A 228 -22.99 0.87 -6.18
CA ALA A 228 -24.12 0.99 -7.09
C ALA A 228 -24.83 2.34 -6.94
N GLY A 229 -24.94 2.85 -5.71
CA GLY A 229 -25.46 4.18 -5.40
C GLY A 229 -24.64 5.28 -6.05
N VAL A 230 -23.31 5.25 -5.91
CA VAL A 230 -22.39 6.23 -6.55
C VAL A 230 -22.60 6.27 -8.06
N LEU A 231 -22.64 5.11 -8.71
CA LEU A 231 -22.84 5.01 -10.16
C LEU A 231 -24.26 5.38 -10.62
N SER A 232 -25.23 5.44 -9.72
CA SER A 232 -26.61 5.82 -10.03
C SER A 232 -26.85 7.34 -9.88
N LEU A 233 -25.86 8.10 -9.39
CA LEU A 233 -25.97 9.55 -9.27
C LEU A 233 -25.93 10.23 -10.66
N PRO A 234 -26.73 11.29 -10.88
CA PRO A 234 -26.57 12.15 -12.05
C PRO A 234 -25.13 12.68 -12.12
N HIS A 235 -24.52 12.69 -13.30
CA HIS A 235 -23.15 13.16 -13.52
C HIS A 235 -22.05 12.32 -12.84
N ALA A 236 -22.36 11.12 -12.33
CA ALA A 236 -21.32 10.17 -11.92
C ALA A 236 -20.37 9.87 -13.10
N CYS A 237 -19.06 9.84 -12.82
CA CYS A 237 -18.03 9.63 -13.84
C CYS A 237 -18.04 10.69 -14.98
N THR A 238 -18.31 11.95 -14.67
CA THR A 238 -18.24 13.10 -15.60
C THR A 238 -17.38 14.22 -15.01
N LYS A 239 -16.95 15.19 -15.83
CA LYS A 239 -16.08 16.29 -15.40
C LYS A 239 -16.70 17.21 -14.34
N GLU A 240 -18.02 17.37 -14.37
CA GLU A 240 -18.78 18.19 -13.40
C GLU A 240 -18.90 17.51 -12.02
N GLY A 241 -18.74 16.17 -11.95
CA GLY A 241 -18.76 15.37 -10.71
C GLY A 241 -17.43 14.66 -10.36
N ASP A 242 -16.37 14.92 -11.13
CA ASP A 242 -15.19 14.04 -11.33
C ASP A 242 -14.44 13.66 -10.06
N ALA A 243 -14.13 14.64 -9.20
CA ALA A 243 -13.28 14.38 -8.05
C ALA A 243 -13.95 13.49 -6.99
N THR A 244 -15.28 13.52 -6.88
CA THR A 244 -16.00 12.77 -5.83
C THR A 244 -16.42 11.39 -6.29
N GLY A 245 -16.98 11.23 -7.50
CA GLY A 245 -17.49 9.93 -7.95
C GLY A 245 -16.39 8.86 -8.16
N VAL A 246 -15.26 9.24 -8.77
CA VAL A 246 -14.13 8.31 -9.00
C VAL A 246 -13.50 7.90 -7.68
N GLN A 247 -13.26 8.86 -6.79
CA GLN A 247 -12.69 8.60 -5.46
C GLN A 247 -13.62 7.74 -4.61
N GLN A 248 -14.93 8.01 -4.59
CA GLN A 248 -15.90 7.20 -3.85
C GLN A 248 -15.95 5.75 -4.36
N LEU A 249 -15.94 5.56 -5.69
CA LEU A 249 -15.87 4.22 -6.28
C LEU A 249 -14.57 3.50 -5.93
N TRP A 250 -13.44 4.21 -5.95
CA TRP A 250 -12.15 3.69 -5.52
C TRP A 250 -12.19 3.23 -4.06
N ASN A 251 -12.69 4.08 -3.16
CA ASN A 251 -12.77 3.78 -1.73
C ASN A 251 -13.64 2.54 -1.48
N VAL A 252 -14.83 2.46 -2.08
CA VAL A 252 -15.72 1.29 -1.98
C VAL A 252 -15.01 0.04 -2.53
N ALA A 253 -14.36 0.13 -3.69
CA ALA A 253 -13.63 -0.99 -4.27
C ALA A 253 -12.50 -1.50 -3.35
N GLN A 254 -11.74 -0.61 -2.70
CA GLN A 254 -10.69 -1.02 -1.76
C GLN A 254 -11.28 -1.75 -0.53
N GLN A 255 -12.39 -1.25 0.02
CA GLN A 255 -13.06 -1.92 1.14
C GLN A 255 -13.59 -3.29 0.75
N MET A 256 -14.19 -3.42 -0.45
CA MET A 256 -14.66 -4.71 -0.96
C MET A 256 -13.49 -5.70 -1.12
N ILE A 257 -12.40 -5.28 -1.76
CA ILE A 257 -11.21 -6.11 -1.94
C ILE A 257 -10.63 -6.57 -0.60
N SER A 258 -10.59 -5.68 0.40
CA SER A 258 -10.15 -6.05 1.74
C SER A 258 -11.03 -7.16 2.32
N LYS A 259 -12.35 -6.99 2.34
CA LYS A 259 -13.30 -8.01 2.85
C LYS A 259 -13.23 -9.33 2.09
N MET A 260 -12.95 -9.30 0.79
CA MET A 260 -12.79 -10.53 0.00
C MET A 260 -11.65 -11.44 0.46
N TYR A 261 -10.64 -10.93 1.19
CA TYR A 261 -9.57 -11.78 1.74
C TYR A 261 -10.03 -12.69 2.88
N ILE A 262 -11.12 -12.34 3.58
CA ILE A 262 -11.62 -13.06 4.77
C ILE A 262 -11.74 -14.57 4.52
N PRO A 263 -12.52 -15.06 3.54
CA PRO A 263 -12.67 -16.49 3.33
C PRO A 263 -11.36 -17.19 2.92
N LEU A 264 -10.49 -16.51 2.19
CA LEU A 264 -9.19 -17.08 1.78
C LEU A 264 -8.25 -17.25 2.98
N VAL A 265 -8.20 -16.27 3.88
CA VAL A 265 -7.41 -16.33 5.11
C VAL A 265 -7.99 -17.39 6.06
N GLN A 266 -9.31 -17.41 6.24
CA GLN A 266 -9.99 -18.42 7.06
C GLN A 266 -9.72 -19.83 6.53
N MET A 267 -9.75 -20.05 5.22
CA MET A 267 -9.44 -21.34 4.62
C MET A 267 -7.95 -21.73 4.75
N LEU A 268 -7.02 -20.76 4.64
CA LEU A 268 -5.61 -21.01 4.93
C LEU A 268 -5.41 -21.44 6.40
N ILE A 269 -6.03 -20.75 7.35
CA ILE A 269 -5.96 -21.12 8.77
C ILE A 269 -6.60 -22.49 9.00
N HIS A 270 -7.79 -22.74 8.44
CA HIS A 270 -8.49 -24.01 8.56
C HIS A 270 -7.62 -25.17 8.08
N SER A 271 -7.05 -25.07 6.87
CA SER A 271 -6.18 -26.08 6.29
C SER A 271 -4.90 -26.34 7.09
N LEU A 272 -4.32 -25.29 7.70
CA LEU A 272 -3.18 -25.42 8.62
C LEU A 272 -3.58 -26.12 9.93
N VAL A 273 -4.76 -25.84 10.47
CA VAL A 273 -5.25 -26.47 11.70
C VAL A 273 -5.52 -27.96 11.50
N ILE A 274 -6.17 -28.35 10.40
CA ILE A 274 -6.44 -29.76 10.08
C ILE A 274 -5.26 -30.49 9.44
N GLU A 275 -4.16 -29.77 9.16
CA GLU A 275 -2.94 -30.27 8.53
C GLU A 275 -3.18 -30.92 7.15
N ASP A 276 -4.07 -30.32 6.34
CA ASP A 276 -4.32 -30.72 4.95
C ASP A 276 -3.34 -30.02 4.01
N GLU A 277 -2.38 -30.79 3.47
CA GLU A 277 -1.31 -30.28 2.61
C GLU A 277 -1.83 -29.67 1.30
N ASP A 278 -2.84 -30.28 0.66
CA ASP A 278 -3.35 -29.81 -0.62
C ASP A 278 -4.13 -28.50 -0.47
N LEU A 279 -4.99 -28.42 0.55
CA LEU A 279 -5.73 -27.19 0.86
C LEU A 279 -4.78 -26.08 1.35
N ALA A 280 -3.81 -26.41 2.20
CA ALA A 280 -2.85 -25.43 2.70
C ALA A 280 -2.00 -24.87 1.56
N ALA A 281 -1.54 -25.70 0.63
CA ALA A 281 -0.81 -25.24 -0.55
C ALA A 281 -1.68 -24.34 -1.46
N LEU A 282 -2.95 -24.70 -1.68
CA LEU A 282 -3.87 -23.90 -2.49
C LEU A 282 -4.11 -22.51 -1.88
N TYR A 283 -4.54 -22.44 -0.62
CA TYR A 283 -4.85 -21.15 0.01
C TYR A 283 -3.60 -20.34 0.36
N ALA A 284 -2.45 -21.00 0.56
CA ALA A 284 -1.16 -20.30 0.61
C ALA A 284 -0.84 -19.64 -0.73
N MET A 285 -1.10 -20.31 -1.86
CA MET A 285 -0.92 -19.70 -3.17
C MET A 285 -1.84 -18.50 -3.39
N ALA A 286 -3.07 -18.52 -2.84
CA ALA A 286 -3.99 -17.40 -2.93
C ALA A 286 -3.54 -16.19 -2.09
N ILE A 287 -3.04 -16.41 -0.86
CA ILE A 287 -2.75 -15.36 0.12
C ILE A 287 -1.28 -14.91 0.13
N VAL A 288 -0.32 -15.85 0.18
CA VAL A 288 1.09 -15.50 0.44
C VAL A 288 1.66 -14.53 -0.60
N PRO A 289 1.39 -14.65 -1.91
CA PRO A 289 1.87 -13.67 -2.88
C PRO A 289 1.29 -12.27 -2.63
N GLN A 290 0.07 -12.16 -2.08
CA GLN A 290 -0.55 -10.89 -1.74
C GLN A 290 0.14 -10.20 -0.56
N VAL A 291 0.86 -10.95 0.29
CA VAL A 291 1.65 -10.38 1.40
C VAL A 291 2.85 -9.57 0.89
N SER A 292 3.27 -9.73 -0.36
CA SER A 292 4.35 -8.93 -0.96
C SER A 292 4.06 -7.42 -0.97
N GLN A 293 2.78 -7.02 -0.94
CA GLN A 293 2.34 -5.62 -0.88
C GLN A 293 2.28 -5.06 0.56
N CYS A 294 2.63 -5.88 1.55
CA CYS A 294 2.53 -5.61 2.96
C CYS A 294 3.91 -5.49 3.59
N GLN A 295 4.52 -6.60 3.97
CA GLN A 295 5.77 -6.61 4.70
C GLN A 295 6.72 -7.62 4.06
N PRO A 296 7.78 -7.17 3.34
CA PRO A 296 8.72 -8.06 2.65
C PRO A 296 9.31 -9.15 3.55
N SER A 297 9.61 -8.84 4.81
CA SER A 297 10.18 -9.81 5.74
C SER A 297 9.20 -10.94 6.11
N VAL A 298 7.92 -10.62 6.33
CA VAL A 298 6.87 -11.62 6.63
C VAL A 298 6.55 -12.45 5.38
N TYR A 299 6.46 -11.79 4.22
CA TYR A 299 6.30 -12.47 2.94
C TYR A 299 7.36 -13.55 2.76
N LYS A 300 8.65 -13.25 2.97
CA LYS A 300 9.75 -14.22 2.80
C LYS A 300 9.61 -15.42 3.73
N ARG A 301 9.18 -15.21 4.98
CA ARG A 301 8.96 -16.29 5.94
C ARG A 301 7.79 -17.19 5.52
N LEU A 302 6.65 -16.59 5.15
CA LEU A 302 5.48 -17.33 4.68
C LEU A 302 5.76 -18.07 3.36
N HIS A 303 6.40 -17.41 2.40
CA HIS A 303 6.81 -17.99 1.12
C HIS A 303 7.72 -19.21 1.34
N GLY A 304 8.74 -19.05 2.19
CA GLY A 304 9.65 -20.15 2.55
C GLY A 304 8.99 -21.30 3.32
N ALA A 305 7.90 -21.05 4.05
CA ALA A 305 7.21 -22.06 4.86
C ALA A 305 6.09 -22.78 4.12
N LEU A 306 5.45 -22.11 3.15
CA LEU A 306 4.20 -22.56 2.52
C LEU A 306 4.31 -22.78 1.01
N LEU A 307 5.24 -22.12 0.31
CA LEU A 307 5.33 -22.15 -1.16
C LEU A 307 6.63 -22.75 -1.69
N THR A 308 7.71 -22.78 -0.90
CA THR A 308 8.95 -23.45 -1.29
C THR A 308 8.93 -24.94 -0.89
N GLY A 309 8.32 -25.77 -1.73
CA GLY A 309 8.21 -27.21 -1.51
C GLY A 309 6.95 -27.59 -0.74
N ASN A 310 7.04 -28.61 0.11
CA ASN A 310 5.91 -29.08 0.92
C ASN A 310 5.64 -28.12 2.09
N VAL A 311 4.38 -28.02 2.50
CA VAL A 311 3.94 -27.18 3.62
C VAL A 311 4.63 -27.59 4.92
N ASN A 312 5.27 -26.64 5.59
CA ASN A 312 6.02 -26.90 6.81
C ASN A 312 5.14 -26.82 8.07
N PHE A 313 4.34 -27.87 8.32
CA PHE A 313 3.47 -27.95 9.50
C PHE A 313 4.24 -27.93 10.84
N ALA A 314 5.54 -28.25 10.86
CA ALA A 314 6.34 -28.11 12.08
C ALA A 314 6.48 -26.64 12.54
N LYS A 315 6.29 -25.69 11.63
CA LYS A 315 6.29 -24.24 11.89
C LYS A 315 4.89 -23.64 12.00
N LYS A 316 3.84 -24.47 12.16
CA LYS A 316 2.44 -24.01 12.18
C LYS A 316 2.21 -22.77 13.06
N ASN A 317 2.74 -22.73 14.28
CA ASN A 317 2.55 -21.58 15.17
C ASN A 317 3.29 -20.32 14.69
N GLU A 318 4.48 -20.45 14.09
CA GLU A 318 5.20 -19.34 13.45
C GLU A 318 4.38 -18.80 12.27
N ILE A 319 3.83 -19.70 11.45
CA ILE A 319 3.01 -19.36 10.28
C ILE A 319 1.73 -18.63 10.71
N LEU A 320 1.03 -19.13 11.73
CA LEU A 320 -0.20 -18.49 12.23
C LEU A 320 0.09 -17.09 12.81
N ASN A 321 1.21 -16.91 13.50
CA ASN A 321 1.63 -15.58 13.97
C ASN A 321 1.98 -14.64 12.80
N ASP A 322 2.64 -15.15 11.75
CA ASP A 322 2.93 -14.38 10.54
C ASP A 322 1.64 -14.00 9.79
N ILE A 323 0.64 -14.89 9.75
CA ILE A 323 -0.70 -14.59 9.22
C ILE A 323 -1.36 -13.48 10.04
N ASP A 324 -1.33 -13.57 11.37
CA ASP A 324 -1.88 -12.56 12.28
C ASP A 324 -1.28 -11.16 12.06
N ILE A 325 0.00 -11.07 11.69
CA ILE A 325 0.65 -9.78 11.36
C ILE A 325 0.08 -9.20 10.06
N VAL A 326 -0.13 -10.03 9.04
CA VAL A 326 -0.43 -9.54 7.68
C VAL A 326 -1.92 -9.32 7.42
N ILE A 327 -2.82 -9.93 8.20
CA ILE A 327 -4.27 -9.68 8.05
C ILE A 327 -4.59 -8.19 8.20
N ASP A 328 -3.90 -7.49 9.10
CA ASP A 328 -4.10 -6.06 9.32
C ASP A 328 -3.67 -5.21 8.12
N CYS A 329 -2.57 -5.59 7.45
CA CYS A 329 -2.17 -4.95 6.20
C CYS A 329 -3.18 -5.20 5.07
N LEU A 330 -3.78 -6.39 5.01
CA LEU A 330 -4.85 -6.71 4.06
C LEU A 330 -6.18 -5.99 4.40
N GLY A 331 -6.19 -5.12 5.41
CA GLY A 331 -7.34 -4.32 5.87
C GLY A 331 -8.32 -5.10 6.74
N LEU A 332 -7.91 -6.26 7.25
CA LEU A 332 -8.74 -7.12 8.09
C LEU A 332 -8.45 -6.91 9.58
N THR A 333 -9.46 -7.16 10.40
CA THR A 333 -9.35 -7.21 11.85
C THR A 333 -9.39 -8.65 12.36
N CYS A 334 -8.99 -8.88 13.61
CA CYS A 334 -9.21 -10.17 14.24
C CYS A 334 -10.70 -10.56 14.30
N ASP A 335 -11.60 -9.58 14.42
CA ASP A 335 -13.04 -9.82 14.48
C ASP A 335 -13.59 -10.28 13.13
N ASP A 336 -13.03 -9.79 12.02
CA ASP A 336 -13.35 -10.27 10.67
C ASP A 336 -12.99 -11.76 10.48
N ILE A 337 -11.87 -12.20 11.08
CA ILE A 337 -11.42 -13.59 10.99
C ILE A 337 -12.22 -14.49 11.94
N GLY A 338 -12.51 -14.03 13.16
CA GLY A 338 -13.23 -14.79 14.18
C GLY A 338 -12.34 -15.72 15.01
N THR A 339 -12.97 -16.64 15.74
CA THR A 339 -12.29 -17.63 16.58
C THR A 339 -12.62 -19.02 16.11
N TYR A 340 -11.61 -19.85 15.91
CA TYR A 340 -11.82 -21.19 15.37
C TYR A 340 -12.58 -22.07 16.38
N ARG A 341 -13.51 -22.91 15.90
CA ARG A 341 -14.59 -23.58 16.66
C ARG A 341 -14.16 -24.45 17.85
N ASP A 342 -12.90 -24.90 17.89
CA ASP A 342 -12.33 -25.69 18.97
C ASP A 342 -11.25 -24.92 19.76
N GLU A 343 -11.19 -23.61 19.55
CA GLU A 343 -10.24 -22.67 20.16
C GLU A 343 -8.75 -22.97 19.85
N THR A 344 -8.46 -23.86 18.90
CA THR A 344 -7.08 -24.16 18.48
C THR A 344 -6.41 -23.00 17.76
N TYR A 345 -7.21 -22.09 17.19
CA TYR A 345 -6.76 -20.82 16.67
C TYR A 345 -7.65 -19.68 17.15
N SER A 346 -6.99 -18.62 17.59
CA SER A 346 -7.57 -17.31 17.81
C SER A 346 -6.49 -16.30 17.46
N CYS A 347 -6.87 -15.25 16.75
CA CYS A 347 -6.01 -14.10 16.50
C CYS A 347 -5.35 -13.60 17.80
N SER A 348 -4.07 -13.23 17.71
CA SER A 348 -3.26 -12.85 18.87
C SER A 348 -3.84 -11.64 19.63
N ALA A 349 -3.65 -11.60 20.95
CA ALA A 349 -4.11 -10.49 21.78
C ALA A 349 -3.50 -9.13 21.37
N ALA A 350 -2.28 -9.13 20.82
CA ALA A 350 -1.62 -7.95 20.29
C ALA A 350 -2.37 -7.36 19.08
N ASN A 351 -3.07 -8.20 18.31
CA ASN A 351 -3.87 -7.77 17.16
C ASN A 351 -5.36 -7.58 17.50
N LYS A 352 -5.82 -8.06 18.66
CA LYS A 352 -7.17 -7.80 19.20
C LYS A 352 -7.30 -6.45 19.89
N GLY A 353 -6.19 -5.83 20.29
CA GLY A 353 -6.20 -4.50 20.90
C GLY A 353 -6.58 -3.42 19.88
N SER A 354 -7.41 -2.47 20.31
CA SER A 354 -7.70 -1.26 19.53
C SER A 354 -6.47 -0.36 19.39
N VAL A 355 -5.53 -0.43 20.32
CA VAL A 355 -4.30 0.37 20.30
C VAL A 355 -3.08 -0.53 20.13
N LYS A 356 -2.33 -0.29 19.04
CA LYS A 356 -1.08 -1.01 18.71
C LYS A 356 0.13 -0.11 18.97
N ALA A 357 1.19 -0.70 19.50
CA ALA A 357 2.45 0.01 19.67
C ALA A 357 3.10 0.32 18.31
N LEU A 358 3.84 1.42 18.25
CA LEU A 358 4.58 1.89 17.09
C LEU A 358 6.06 1.96 17.45
N ALA A 359 6.83 0.96 17.03
CA ALA A 359 8.26 0.82 17.31
C ALA A 359 8.65 0.95 18.81
N GLY A 360 7.78 0.53 19.72
CA GLY A 360 7.94 0.66 21.18
C GLY A 360 7.09 1.76 21.82
N TYR A 361 6.68 2.79 21.06
CA TYR A 361 5.75 3.82 21.54
C TYR A 361 4.35 3.25 21.73
N TYR A 362 3.70 3.52 22.86
CA TYR A 362 2.33 3.09 23.14
C TYR A 362 1.35 4.28 23.04
N PRO A 363 0.55 4.36 21.97
CA PRO A 363 -0.47 5.40 21.81
C PRO A 363 -1.52 5.36 22.93
N THR A 364 -2.20 6.48 23.16
CA THR A 364 -3.42 6.57 23.99
C THR A 364 -4.65 6.16 23.21
N THR A 365 -4.70 6.54 21.93
CA THR A 365 -5.82 6.33 21.01
C THR A 365 -5.41 5.45 19.83
N ASN A 366 -6.39 4.92 19.08
CA ASN A 366 -6.11 4.09 17.92
C ASN A 366 -5.69 4.94 16.72
N VAL A 367 -4.38 5.14 16.55
CA VAL A 367 -3.78 5.81 15.39
C VAL A 367 -3.30 4.84 14.31
N HIS A 368 -3.61 3.55 14.46
CA HIS A 368 -3.02 2.52 13.61
C HIS A 368 -3.50 2.62 12.16
N SER A 369 -4.77 2.97 11.92
CA SER A 369 -5.28 3.24 10.57
C SER A 369 -4.54 4.40 9.91
N TYR A 370 -4.24 5.44 10.69
CA TYR A 370 -3.53 6.62 10.22
C TYR A 370 -2.05 6.33 9.89
N ALA A 371 -1.42 5.43 10.66
CA ALA A 371 -0.04 4.99 10.45
C ALA A 371 0.18 4.21 9.14
N LYS A 372 -0.90 3.72 8.48
CA LYS A 372 -0.85 2.92 7.24
C LYS A 372 -0.56 3.75 5.98
N LEU A 373 -0.26 5.04 6.10
CA LEU A 373 0.20 5.85 4.95
C LEU A 373 1.52 5.31 4.37
N ASP A 374 2.33 4.65 5.19
CA ASP A 374 3.56 4.02 4.75
C ASP A 374 3.33 2.82 3.82
N LEU A 375 2.22 2.08 3.99
CA LEU A 375 1.80 1.03 3.07
C LEU A 375 1.48 1.60 1.67
N ASP A 376 0.87 2.78 1.58
CA ASP A 376 0.63 3.44 0.29
C ASP A 376 1.98 3.74 -0.41
N ILE A 377 3.00 4.19 0.35
CA ILE A 377 4.34 4.45 -0.17
C ILE A 377 5.03 3.16 -0.67
N LEU A 378 4.95 2.07 0.10
CA LEU A 378 5.46 0.77 -0.33
C LEU A 378 4.79 0.29 -1.62
N GLN A 379 3.47 0.39 -1.68
CA GLN A 379 2.69 -0.04 -2.84
C GLN A 379 2.97 0.83 -4.07
N LEU A 380 3.17 2.15 -3.89
CA LEU A 380 3.68 3.02 -4.95
C LEU A 380 5.03 2.56 -5.49
N ARG A 381 5.97 2.19 -4.61
CA ARG A 381 7.29 1.68 -5.00
C ARG A 381 7.15 0.44 -5.89
N ILE A 382 6.32 -0.53 -5.47
CA ILE A 382 6.11 -1.78 -6.20
C ILE A 382 5.40 -1.52 -7.54
N LEU A 383 4.30 -0.76 -7.55
CA LEU A 383 3.55 -0.52 -8.78
C LEU A 383 4.39 0.22 -9.83
N THR A 384 5.18 1.21 -9.41
CA THR A 384 6.04 1.96 -10.34
C THR A 384 7.24 1.15 -10.83
N SER A 385 7.76 0.20 -10.05
CA SER A 385 8.82 -0.70 -10.53
C SER A 385 8.31 -1.72 -11.55
N LEU A 386 7.05 -2.11 -11.43
CA LEU A 386 6.36 -3.05 -12.32
C LEU A 386 5.59 -2.37 -13.46
N ASP A 387 5.91 -1.11 -13.76
CA ASP A 387 5.32 -0.32 -14.86
C ASP A 387 3.80 -0.08 -14.78
N SER A 388 3.20 -0.27 -13.59
CA SER A 388 1.79 0.04 -13.30
C SER A 388 1.60 1.50 -12.85
N TRP A 389 2.10 2.43 -13.67
CA TRP A 389 2.08 3.88 -13.40
C TRP A 389 0.68 4.45 -13.20
N HIS A 390 -0.30 3.89 -13.91
CA HIS A 390 -1.68 4.36 -13.87
C HIS A 390 -2.32 4.11 -12.50
N PHE A 391 -2.21 2.88 -11.98
CA PHE A 391 -2.74 2.56 -10.66
C PHE A 391 -1.88 3.13 -9.52
N ALA A 392 -0.57 3.30 -9.73
CA ALA A 392 0.26 4.06 -8.80
C ALA A 392 -0.30 5.48 -8.60
N ARG A 393 -0.74 6.15 -9.67
CA ARG A 393 -1.38 7.46 -9.55
C ARG A 393 -2.66 7.42 -8.69
N TYR A 394 -3.48 6.38 -8.77
CA TYR A 394 -4.67 6.27 -7.92
C TYR A 394 -4.32 6.09 -6.44
N ILE A 395 -3.31 5.29 -6.11
CA ILE A 395 -2.84 5.19 -4.72
C ILE A 395 -2.34 6.55 -4.22
N TYR A 396 -1.57 7.28 -5.02
CA TYR A 396 -1.11 8.62 -4.64
C TYR A 396 -2.27 9.60 -4.42
N GLN A 397 -3.24 9.63 -5.33
CA GLN A 397 -4.33 10.61 -5.36
C GLN A 397 -5.46 10.32 -4.37
N PHE A 398 -5.80 9.05 -4.18
CA PHE A 398 -7.00 8.64 -3.42
C PHE A 398 -6.65 7.84 -2.16
N GLY A 399 -5.39 7.43 -1.99
CA GLY A 399 -4.97 6.58 -0.87
C GLY A 399 -5.47 5.15 -1.03
N ARG A 400 -4.98 4.23 -0.21
CA ARG A 400 -5.49 2.84 -0.22
C ARG A 400 -5.67 2.25 1.18
N ASN A 401 -4.73 2.49 2.08
CA ASN A 401 -4.66 1.72 3.33
C ASN A 401 -5.11 2.53 4.57
N SER A 402 -5.12 3.86 4.50
CA SER A 402 -5.39 4.73 5.66
C SER A 402 -6.86 5.16 5.72
N LEU A 403 -7.71 4.36 6.37
CA LEU A 403 -9.14 4.64 6.51
C LEU A 403 -9.38 5.78 7.50
N LYS A 404 -10.14 6.79 7.09
CA LYS A 404 -10.59 7.87 7.98
C LYS A 404 -11.71 7.36 8.89
N GLU A 405 -11.75 7.89 10.11
CA GLU A 405 -12.84 7.62 11.05
C GLU A 405 -14.17 8.09 10.46
N ARG A 406 -15.25 7.33 10.71
CA ARG A 406 -16.61 7.66 10.26
C ARG A 406 -17.45 8.05 11.47
N ASP A 407 -18.24 9.11 11.34
CA ASP A 407 -19.16 9.55 12.40
C ASP A 407 -20.39 8.63 12.48
N SER A 408 -20.77 7.98 11.38
CA SER A 408 -21.88 7.03 11.27
C SER A 408 -21.57 5.86 10.33
N ASP A 409 -22.19 4.72 10.57
CA ASP A 409 -22.13 3.56 9.65
C ASP A 409 -22.68 3.87 8.24
N ASN A 410 -23.51 4.91 8.12
CA ASN A 410 -24.07 5.38 6.85
C ASN A 410 -23.12 6.32 6.09
N ASP A 411 -22.04 6.79 6.71
CA ASP A 411 -21.09 7.66 6.05
C ASP A 411 -20.25 6.88 5.04
N VAL A 412 -19.96 7.55 3.93
CA VAL A 412 -19.14 6.98 2.85
C VAL A 412 -17.72 6.78 3.37
N TYR A 413 -17.10 5.67 3.00
CA TYR A 413 -15.71 5.42 3.32
C TYR A 413 -14.80 6.45 2.66
N GLU A 414 -13.92 7.05 3.45
CA GLU A 414 -12.88 7.96 3.00
C GLU A 414 -11.51 7.42 3.35
N LEU A 415 -10.57 7.54 2.41
CA LEU A 415 -9.18 7.18 2.59
C LEU A 415 -8.34 8.46 2.62
N LEU A 416 -7.40 8.53 3.55
CA LEU A 416 -6.37 9.54 3.56
C LEU A 416 -5.34 9.23 2.47
N SER A 417 -4.89 10.26 1.73
CA SER A 417 -3.96 10.10 0.63
C SER A 417 -2.73 10.99 0.75
N LEU A 418 -1.64 10.58 0.11
CA LEU A 418 -0.41 11.37 0.03
C LEU A 418 -0.63 12.67 -0.75
N HIS A 419 -1.47 12.66 -1.79
CA HIS A 419 -1.85 13.87 -2.51
C HIS A 419 -2.58 14.87 -1.61
N GLU A 420 -3.55 14.40 -0.81
CA GLU A 420 -4.26 15.24 0.15
C GLU A 420 -3.27 15.94 1.09
N LEU A 421 -2.32 15.21 1.67
CA LEU A 421 -1.30 15.80 2.54
C LEU A 421 -0.43 16.81 1.79
N ALA A 422 -0.06 16.51 0.54
CA ALA A 422 0.82 17.35 -0.28
C ALA A 422 0.21 18.70 -0.68
N VAL A 423 -1.12 18.82 -0.71
CA VAL A 423 -1.83 20.05 -1.08
C VAL A 423 -2.58 20.69 0.09
N ALA A 424 -2.68 20.01 1.23
CA ALA A 424 -3.45 20.47 2.38
C ALA A 424 -3.04 21.87 2.87
N VAL A 425 -4.05 22.67 3.24
CA VAL A 425 -3.86 24.02 3.78
C VAL A 425 -3.24 23.97 5.18
N CYS A 426 -3.50 22.91 5.96
CA CYS A 426 -2.95 22.72 7.30
C CYS A 426 -1.42 22.63 7.31
N ARG A 427 -0.75 22.31 6.20
CA ARG A 427 0.72 22.37 6.09
C ARG A 427 1.32 23.71 6.50
N LYS A 428 0.57 24.81 6.37
CA LYS A 428 0.99 26.15 6.82
C LYS A 428 1.28 26.21 8.32
N LYS A 429 0.69 25.31 9.12
CA LYS A 429 0.94 25.21 10.57
C LYS A 429 2.39 24.84 10.89
N ALA A 430 3.13 24.26 9.93
CA ALA A 430 4.57 23.98 10.07
C ALA A 430 5.47 25.24 9.98
N ASP A 431 4.93 26.45 9.99
CA ASP A 431 5.74 27.68 9.96
C ASP A 431 6.70 27.78 11.18
N PRO A 432 7.94 28.29 10.97
CA PRO A 432 8.43 28.94 9.75
C PRO A 432 8.95 27.98 8.68
N LEU A 433 9.01 26.65 8.93
CA LEU A 433 9.56 25.71 7.94
C LEU A 433 8.77 25.75 6.64
N TYR A 434 7.43 25.70 6.71
CA TYR A 434 6.58 25.81 5.53
C TYR A 434 6.96 27.01 4.64
N SER A 435 7.10 28.19 5.24
CA SER A 435 7.54 29.40 4.53
C SER A 435 8.93 29.26 3.89
N TYR A 436 9.86 28.56 4.53
CA TYR A 436 11.18 28.29 3.94
C TYR A 436 11.08 27.41 2.69
N TYR A 437 10.29 26.32 2.72
CA TYR A 437 10.08 25.46 1.54
C TYR A 437 9.44 26.23 0.39
N VAL A 438 8.36 26.99 0.66
CA VAL A 438 7.68 27.78 -0.38
C VAL A 438 8.61 28.83 -0.98
N ALA A 439 9.42 29.52 -0.15
CA ALA A 439 10.37 30.52 -0.63
C ALA A 439 11.50 29.90 -1.46
N TYR A 440 12.04 28.74 -1.04
CA TYR A 440 13.13 28.06 -1.71
C TYR A 440 12.73 27.52 -3.09
N PHE A 441 11.60 26.81 -3.18
CA PHE A 441 11.12 26.23 -4.43
C PHE A 441 10.32 27.21 -5.30
N ASN A 442 9.93 28.36 -4.74
CA ASN A 442 9.03 29.33 -5.36
C ASN A 442 7.71 28.67 -5.84
N GLN A 443 7.22 27.67 -5.08
CA GLN A 443 6.03 26.86 -5.38
C GLN A 443 5.36 26.42 -4.08
N VAL A 444 4.03 26.55 -4.00
CA VAL A 444 3.25 26.16 -2.81
C VAL A 444 3.13 24.63 -2.68
N ASN A 445 2.99 23.95 -3.82
CA ASN A 445 2.77 22.51 -3.91
C ASN A 445 3.98 21.82 -4.56
N TYR A 446 5.20 22.27 -4.20
CA TYR A 446 6.45 21.80 -4.81
C TYR A 446 6.57 20.26 -4.84
N ALA A 447 6.21 19.58 -3.74
CA ALA A 447 6.31 18.13 -3.62
C ALA A 447 5.23 17.40 -4.44
N ASP A 448 4.00 17.91 -4.48
CA ASP A 448 2.93 17.38 -5.33
C ASP A 448 3.28 17.49 -6.83
N ILE A 449 3.83 18.63 -7.24
CA ILE A 449 4.32 18.83 -8.62
C ILE A 449 5.42 17.81 -8.94
N ALA A 450 6.40 17.62 -8.05
CA ALA A 450 7.48 16.66 -8.27
C ALA A 450 6.95 15.21 -8.43
N VAL A 451 5.97 14.81 -7.61
CA VAL A 451 5.36 13.48 -7.69
C VAL A 451 4.48 13.32 -8.94
N ASP A 452 3.63 14.30 -9.28
CA ASP A 452 2.80 14.25 -10.50
C ASP A 452 3.66 14.20 -11.76
N GLU A 453 4.71 15.03 -11.83
CA GLU A 453 5.63 15.02 -12.97
C GLU A 453 6.30 13.65 -13.13
N ALA A 454 6.84 13.10 -12.05
CA ALA A 454 7.48 11.79 -12.06
C ALA A 454 6.48 10.66 -12.39
N LEU A 455 5.26 10.67 -11.86
CA LEU A 455 4.21 9.67 -12.20
C LEU A 455 3.84 9.74 -13.68
N ARG A 456 3.74 10.94 -14.25
CA ARG A 456 3.39 11.14 -15.66
C ARG A 456 4.56 10.95 -16.64
N GLY A 457 5.77 10.81 -16.12
CA GLY A 457 6.98 10.69 -16.95
C GLY A 457 7.35 11.99 -17.66
N VAL A 458 6.98 13.11 -17.04
CA VAL A 458 7.42 14.44 -17.43
C VAL A 458 8.46 14.95 -16.43
N GLY A 459 9.05 16.12 -16.66
CA GLY A 459 10.13 16.63 -15.82
C GLY A 459 11.50 16.08 -16.21
N LYS A 460 12.50 16.21 -15.33
CA LYS A 460 13.90 15.90 -15.66
C LYS A 460 14.26 14.41 -15.55
N TRP A 461 13.61 13.66 -14.67
CA TRP A 461 13.89 12.24 -14.46
C TRP A 461 13.25 11.39 -15.56
N LYS A 462 14.06 10.58 -16.26
CA LYS A 462 13.62 9.87 -17.46
C LYS A 462 13.49 8.37 -17.25
N THR A 463 14.42 7.75 -16.52
CA THR A 463 14.38 6.30 -16.31
C THR A 463 13.29 5.92 -15.32
N LYS A 464 12.79 4.68 -15.42
CA LYS A 464 11.79 4.14 -14.50
C LYS A 464 12.31 4.18 -13.07
N GLU A 465 13.55 3.77 -12.87
CA GLU A 465 14.17 3.63 -11.57
C GLU A 465 14.36 5.00 -10.90
N GLN A 466 14.82 6.01 -11.64
CA GLN A 466 14.92 7.38 -11.12
C GLN A 466 13.54 7.93 -10.72
N ARG A 467 12.54 7.77 -11.59
CA ARG A 467 11.17 8.27 -11.35
C ARG A 467 10.55 7.60 -10.12
N ARG A 468 10.68 6.27 -9.98
CA ARG A 468 10.23 5.52 -8.80
C ARG A 468 10.82 6.09 -7.52
N GLU A 469 12.14 6.22 -7.46
CA GLU A 469 12.80 6.68 -6.25
C GLU A 469 12.45 8.14 -5.91
N VAL A 470 12.28 9.00 -6.92
CA VAL A 470 11.83 10.37 -6.71
C VAL A 470 10.42 10.42 -6.12
N ILE A 471 9.49 9.62 -6.64
CA ILE A 471 8.12 9.53 -6.10
C ILE A 471 8.15 9.10 -4.64
N VAL A 472 8.81 7.98 -4.35
CA VAL A 472 8.79 7.37 -3.01
C VAL A 472 9.49 8.27 -1.98
N ALA A 473 10.67 8.79 -2.31
CA ALA A 473 11.41 9.65 -1.40
C ALA A 473 10.72 11.01 -1.19
N THR A 474 10.09 11.59 -2.22
CA THR A 474 9.32 12.84 -2.07
C THR A 474 8.10 12.63 -1.18
N CYS A 475 7.37 11.52 -1.35
CA CYS A 475 6.23 11.16 -0.50
C CYS A 475 6.65 11.04 0.98
N ALA A 476 7.69 10.27 1.29
CA ALA A 476 8.11 10.05 2.68
C ALA A 476 8.77 11.29 3.31
N PHE A 477 9.66 11.96 2.58
CA PHE A 477 10.64 12.89 3.17
C PHE A 477 10.39 14.36 2.84
N GLN A 478 9.37 14.66 2.02
CA GLN A 478 8.92 16.03 1.80
C GLN A 478 7.45 16.19 2.17
N ILE A 479 6.58 15.30 1.69
CA ILE A 479 5.14 15.37 1.95
C ILE A 479 4.84 14.99 3.40
N VAL A 480 5.13 13.75 3.79
CA VAL A 480 4.85 13.26 5.15
C VAL A 480 5.67 14.02 6.18
N PHE A 481 6.94 14.32 5.91
CA PHE A 481 7.77 15.15 6.81
C PHE A 481 7.17 16.53 7.09
N LEU A 482 6.78 17.29 6.07
CA LEU A 482 6.24 18.64 6.31
C LEU A 482 4.88 18.59 7.02
N TYR A 483 4.09 17.57 6.72
CA TYR A 483 2.82 17.33 7.41
C TYR A 483 3.02 16.93 8.87
N LEU A 484 3.99 16.05 9.17
CA LEU A 484 4.43 15.71 10.52
C LEU A 484 4.78 16.96 11.33
N ILE A 485 5.57 17.89 10.77
CA ILE A 485 5.89 19.14 11.48
C ILE A 485 4.65 20.02 11.69
N ALA A 486 3.71 20.02 10.74
CA ALA A 486 2.46 20.74 10.91
C ALA A 486 1.64 20.20 12.09
N GLU A 487 1.55 18.87 12.24
CA GLU A 487 0.84 18.25 13.37
C GLU A 487 1.56 18.44 14.71
N VAL A 488 2.90 18.40 14.72
CA VAL A 488 3.69 18.73 15.91
C VAL A 488 3.39 20.16 16.38
N LYS A 489 3.41 21.13 15.46
CA LYS A 489 3.13 22.55 15.78
C LYS A 489 1.67 22.78 16.17
N GLU A 490 0.74 22.12 15.49
CA GLU A 490 -0.67 22.17 15.82
C GLU A 490 -0.93 21.68 17.23
N THR A 491 -0.33 20.55 17.62
CA THR A 491 -0.53 19.99 18.95
C THR A 491 -0.05 20.94 20.05
N VAL A 492 1.06 21.65 19.83
CA VAL A 492 1.52 22.72 20.74
C VAL A 492 0.49 23.86 20.82
N GLN A 493 -0.11 24.26 19.70
CA GLN A 493 -1.14 25.31 19.69
C GLN A 493 -2.41 24.85 20.41
N GLN A 494 -2.86 23.62 20.18
CA GLN A 494 -4.01 23.01 20.85
C GLN A 494 -3.76 22.88 22.36
N CYS A 495 -2.55 22.53 22.80
CA CYS A 495 -2.21 22.52 24.22
C CYS A 495 -2.54 23.86 24.89
N ARG A 496 -2.20 24.98 24.22
CA ARG A 496 -2.41 26.35 24.71
C ARG A 496 -3.86 26.82 24.63
N ASP A 497 -4.72 26.11 23.90
CA ASP A 497 -6.15 26.42 23.85
C ASP A 497 -6.83 25.94 25.14
N PRO A 498 -7.44 26.86 25.94
CA PRO A 498 -8.16 26.49 27.14
C PRO A 498 -9.42 25.64 26.88
N ALA A 499 -9.92 25.61 25.64
CA ALA A 499 -11.07 24.80 25.26
C ALA A 499 -10.70 23.38 24.80
N PHE A 500 -9.42 23.12 24.52
CA PHE A 500 -8.95 21.80 24.11
C PHE A 500 -8.74 20.92 25.34
N ASP A 501 -9.29 19.71 25.33
CA ASP A 501 -8.97 18.65 26.29
C ASP A 501 -8.44 17.44 25.49
N PRO A 502 -7.17 17.03 25.67
CA PRO A 502 -6.62 15.88 24.95
C PRO A 502 -7.35 14.57 25.27
N VAL A 503 -8.06 14.48 26.40
CA VAL A 503 -8.84 13.30 26.79
C VAL A 503 -10.13 13.17 25.97
N ASP A 504 -10.69 14.29 25.50
CA ASP A 504 -11.94 14.33 24.73
C ASP A 504 -11.70 14.23 23.22
N ALA A 505 -10.45 14.20 22.77
CA ALA A 505 -10.10 14.06 21.35
C ALA A 505 -10.34 12.61 20.88
N SER A 506 -10.99 12.42 19.72
CA SER A 506 -11.20 11.09 19.14
C SER A 506 -9.88 10.40 18.81
N MET A 507 -8.93 11.19 18.31
CA MET A 507 -7.53 10.84 18.12
C MET A 507 -6.67 11.79 18.95
N HIS A 508 -5.83 11.23 19.82
CA HIS A 508 -4.92 12.02 20.65
C HIS A 508 -3.85 12.63 19.72
N PRO A 509 -3.75 13.97 19.60
CA PRO A 509 -2.95 14.60 18.55
C PRO A 509 -1.48 14.19 18.55
N TRP A 510 -0.92 13.94 19.73
CA TRP A 510 0.48 13.50 19.84
C TRP A 510 0.70 12.05 19.36
N ASP A 511 -0.34 11.21 19.37
CA ASP A 511 -0.23 9.86 18.81
C ASP A 511 -0.16 9.90 17.27
N GLU A 512 -0.78 10.90 16.63
CA GLU A 512 -0.68 11.12 15.19
C GLU A 512 0.75 11.46 14.76
N VAL A 513 1.45 12.25 15.59
CA VAL A 513 2.88 12.56 15.41
C VAL A 513 3.70 11.26 15.40
N ALA A 514 3.45 10.34 16.33
CA ALA A 514 4.12 9.05 16.36
C ALA A 514 3.79 8.21 15.09
N ALA A 515 2.53 8.19 14.66
CA ALA A 515 2.10 7.47 13.47
C ALA A 515 2.81 7.96 12.18
N LEU A 516 2.94 9.28 11.99
CA LEU A 516 3.61 9.88 10.83
C LEU A 516 5.14 9.77 10.87
N LEU A 517 5.72 9.61 12.05
CA LEU A 517 7.17 9.45 12.22
C LEU A 517 7.60 7.99 11.98
N VAL A 518 6.83 7.04 12.54
CA VAL A 518 7.18 5.62 12.63
C VAL A 518 6.58 4.81 11.48
N GLY A 519 5.28 4.95 11.23
CA GLY A 519 4.55 4.13 10.25
C GLY A 519 4.13 2.75 10.79
N SER A 520 3.16 2.12 10.12
CA SER A 520 2.62 0.82 10.51
C SER A 520 3.59 -0.36 10.28
N LEU A 521 4.52 -0.23 9.32
CA LEU A 521 5.42 -1.30 8.87
C LEU A 521 6.60 -1.56 9.80
N GLU A 522 6.92 -0.63 10.69
CA GLU A 522 7.92 -0.86 11.75
C GLU A 522 7.44 -1.87 12.79
N GLY A 523 6.12 -2.05 12.90
CA GLY A 523 5.52 -2.95 13.88
C GLY A 523 5.71 -2.47 15.33
N PRO A 524 5.37 -3.33 16.31
CA PRO A 524 5.23 -2.91 17.70
C PRO A 524 6.51 -2.98 18.55
N GLN A 525 7.58 -3.58 18.05
CA GLN A 525 8.78 -3.85 18.85
C GLN A 525 9.64 -2.60 19.01
N GLU A 526 10.26 -2.43 20.18
CA GLU A 526 11.23 -1.34 20.42
C GLU A 526 12.32 -1.36 19.35
N GLY A 527 12.64 -0.19 18.80
CA GLY A 527 13.62 -0.05 17.73
C GLY A 527 13.09 -0.42 16.33
N GLY A 528 11.82 -0.82 16.21
CA GLY A 528 11.13 -1.06 14.95
C GLY A 528 11.38 -2.45 14.35
N SER A 529 11.20 -2.57 13.04
CA SER A 529 11.39 -3.86 12.35
C SER A 529 12.87 -4.24 12.35
N SER A 530 13.13 -5.53 12.60
CA SER A 530 14.48 -6.09 12.46
C SER A 530 14.98 -6.14 11.00
N ASP A 531 14.08 -6.02 10.02
CA ASP A 531 14.42 -5.93 8.61
C ASP A 531 14.21 -4.50 8.09
N ILE A 532 15.31 -3.84 7.73
CA ILE A 532 15.30 -2.48 7.17
C ILE A 532 14.54 -2.38 5.84
N ALA A 533 14.16 -3.49 5.21
CA ALA A 533 13.35 -3.49 4.00
C ALA A 533 11.84 -3.21 4.27
N ASP A 534 11.40 -3.28 5.52
CA ASP A 534 9.97 -3.18 5.84
C ASP A 534 9.49 -1.71 5.90
N GLY A 535 10.03 -0.90 6.81
CA GLY A 535 9.56 0.47 7.04
C GLY A 535 9.86 1.45 5.89
N GLN A 536 9.00 2.47 5.74
CA GLN A 536 9.12 3.47 4.66
C GLN A 536 9.39 4.91 5.14
N LEU A 537 9.21 5.20 6.42
CA LEU A 537 9.25 6.57 6.97
C LEU A 537 10.59 6.90 7.65
N ILE A 538 10.62 8.04 8.34
CA ILE A 538 11.83 8.64 8.96
C ILE A 538 12.47 7.66 9.94
N PHE A 539 11.66 6.94 10.73
CA PHE A 539 12.16 5.96 11.69
C PHE A 539 12.98 4.85 11.02
N ASN A 540 12.48 4.28 9.91
CA ASN A 540 13.23 3.29 9.14
C ASN A 540 14.51 3.87 8.55
N LEU A 541 14.41 5.07 7.97
CA LEU A 541 15.54 5.75 7.36
C LEU A 541 16.66 5.95 8.38
N ALA A 542 16.32 6.34 9.61
CA ALA A 542 17.27 6.50 10.71
C ALA A 542 17.96 5.18 11.04
N ASN A 543 17.22 4.07 11.18
CA ASN A 543 17.81 2.73 11.40
C ASN A 543 18.75 2.33 10.25
N SER A 544 18.33 2.56 9.00
CA SER A 544 19.12 2.28 7.80
C SER A 544 20.42 3.09 7.76
N ARG A 545 20.39 4.36 8.16
CA ARG A 545 21.57 5.24 8.17
C ARG A 545 22.47 5.04 9.39
N ALA A 546 21.91 4.69 10.55
CA ALA A 546 22.66 4.59 11.79
C ALA A 546 23.84 3.60 11.70
N PHE A 547 23.64 2.47 11.01
CA PHE A 547 24.72 1.51 10.74
C PHE A 547 25.84 2.10 9.88
N GLN A 548 25.51 2.95 8.90
CA GLN A 548 26.48 3.54 7.98
C GLN A 548 27.25 4.71 8.62
N PHE A 549 26.60 5.45 9.53
CA PHE A 549 27.13 6.67 10.16
C PHE A 549 27.66 6.46 11.59
N GLN A 550 27.62 5.21 12.08
CA GLN A 550 28.08 4.84 13.42
C GLN A 550 27.32 5.53 14.56
N THR A 551 26.01 5.72 14.36
CA THR A 551 25.09 6.38 15.28
C THR A 551 24.08 5.38 15.86
N LEU A 552 24.59 4.23 16.30
CA LEU A 552 23.80 3.14 16.89
C LEU A 552 23.79 3.19 18.42
N THR A 553 22.66 2.83 19.02
CA THR A 553 22.54 2.50 20.44
C THR A 553 23.33 1.23 20.78
N ASP A 554 23.40 0.89 22.07
CA ASP A 554 24.03 -0.36 22.51
C ASP A 554 23.17 -1.59 22.15
N GLU A 555 21.86 -1.40 22.00
CA GLU A 555 20.86 -2.38 21.56
C GLU A 555 20.90 -2.61 20.04
N GLY A 556 21.53 -1.71 19.28
CA GLY A 556 21.82 -1.89 17.85
C GLY A 556 20.81 -1.25 16.90
N TYR A 557 19.96 -0.34 17.37
CA TYR A 557 19.10 0.51 16.54
C TYR A 557 19.59 1.98 16.55
N SER A 558 18.94 2.87 15.80
CA SER A 558 19.38 4.26 15.66
C SER A 558 19.33 5.05 16.97
N GLN A 559 20.42 5.75 17.30
CA GLN A 559 20.44 6.69 18.43
C GLN A 559 19.41 7.81 18.24
N VAL A 560 19.23 8.29 17.01
CA VAL A 560 18.19 9.30 16.70
C VAL A 560 16.79 8.75 17.00
N ASN A 561 16.55 7.46 16.72
CA ASN A 561 15.24 6.86 17.04
C ASN A 561 15.04 6.71 18.53
N SER A 562 16.08 6.33 19.29
CA SER A 562 16.03 6.30 20.76
C SER A 562 15.68 7.68 21.33
N ASP A 563 16.38 8.72 20.84
CA ASP A 563 16.12 10.11 21.27
C ASP A 563 14.71 10.58 20.86
N LEU A 564 14.21 10.18 19.69
CA LEU A 564 12.86 10.51 19.23
C LEU A 564 11.78 9.78 20.06
N ASP A 565 11.99 8.51 20.42
CA ASP A 565 11.07 7.74 21.25
C ASP A 565 10.92 8.37 22.65
N ASP A 566 12.05 8.74 23.27
CA ASP A 566 12.06 9.50 24.52
C ASP A 566 11.24 10.80 24.42
N LEU A 567 11.36 11.53 23.30
CA LEU A 567 10.60 12.76 23.06
C LEU A 567 9.11 12.49 22.79
N LEU A 568 8.75 11.37 22.16
CA LEU A 568 7.36 10.98 21.98
C LEU A 568 6.70 10.70 23.34
N PHE A 569 7.35 9.94 24.21
CA PHE A 569 6.85 9.70 25.57
C PHE A 569 6.79 10.98 26.42
N ALA A 570 7.81 11.83 26.33
CA ALA A 570 7.83 13.12 27.04
C ALA A 570 6.69 14.03 26.57
N GLY A 571 6.55 14.24 25.26
CA GLY A 571 5.54 15.14 24.70
C GLY A 571 4.11 14.67 24.96
N LYS A 572 3.88 13.35 24.98
CA LYS A 572 2.59 12.78 25.40
C LYS A 572 2.25 13.20 26.83
N GLY A 573 3.18 12.95 27.76
CA GLY A 573 2.98 13.31 29.17
C GLY A 573 2.86 14.83 29.40
N GLU A 574 3.59 15.64 28.64
CA GLU A 574 3.52 17.10 28.67
C GLU A 574 2.17 17.60 28.14
N LEU A 575 1.64 17.02 27.08
CA LEU A 575 0.31 17.37 26.55
C LEU A 575 -0.80 16.99 27.55
N ASP A 576 -0.75 15.77 28.09
CA ASP A 576 -1.69 15.29 29.11
C ASP A 576 -1.68 16.17 30.37
N ALA A 577 -0.49 16.66 30.75
CA ALA A 577 -0.31 17.56 31.88
C ALA A 577 -0.63 19.03 31.57
N LYS A 578 -0.97 19.37 30.31
CA LYS A 578 -1.11 20.75 29.82
C LYS A 578 0.13 21.62 30.06
N ASP A 579 1.31 21.01 30.05
CA ASP A 579 2.60 21.69 30.19
C ASP A 579 3.14 22.15 28.82
N CYS A 580 2.47 23.15 28.25
CA CYS A 580 2.67 23.55 26.86
C CYS A 580 4.04 24.19 26.58
N ASP A 581 4.72 24.70 27.60
CA ASP A 581 6.06 25.28 27.45
C ASP A 581 7.12 24.18 27.28
N ASN A 582 7.02 23.10 28.07
CA ASN A 582 7.87 21.93 27.89
C ASN A 582 7.53 21.20 26.58
N LEU A 583 6.25 21.07 26.25
CA LEU A 583 5.81 20.51 24.96
C LEU A 583 6.39 21.27 23.77
N GLU A 584 6.43 22.61 23.81
CA GLU A 584 7.06 23.41 22.75
C GLU A 584 8.57 23.13 22.63
N SER A 585 9.27 22.92 23.74
CA SER A 585 10.67 22.51 23.74
C SER A 585 10.86 21.10 23.15
N THR A 586 9.99 20.16 23.50
CA THR A 586 9.97 18.80 22.95
C THR A 586 9.72 18.82 21.44
N ALA A 587 8.73 19.58 20.98
CA ALA A 587 8.44 19.79 19.56
C ALA A 587 9.64 20.33 18.78
N GLN A 588 10.34 21.34 19.31
CA GLN A 588 11.55 21.90 18.68
C GLN A 588 12.69 20.87 18.58
N ARG A 589 12.80 19.94 19.53
CA ARG A 589 13.80 18.86 19.48
C ARG A 589 13.44 17.82 18.43
N ILE A 590 12.18 17.42 18.32
CA ILE A 590 11.69 16.53 17.26
C ILE A 590 11.98 17.13 15.88
N GLU A 591 11.66 18.41 15.66
CA GLU A 591 11.94 19.12 14.40
C GLU A 591 13.42 19.04 13.98
N LYS A 592 14.34 19.12 14.94
CA LYS A 592 15.78 19.05 14.68
C LYS A 592 16.28 17.63 14.45
N LEU A 593 15.75 16.64 15.16
CA LEU A 593 16.17 15.24 15.03
C LEU A 593 15.59 14.57 13.78
N ALA A 594 14.36 14.92 13.39
CA ALA A 594 13.67 14.34 12.23
C ALA A 594 14.41 14.55 10.91
N ILE A 595 15.24 15.59 10.78
CA ILE A 595 16.02 15.86 9.56
C ILE A 595 17.35 15.10 9.49
N VAL A 596 17.85 14.55 10.60
CA VAL A 596 19.15 13.88 10.66
C VAL A 596 19.26 12.71 9.66
N PRO A 597 18.28 11.80 9.56
CA PRO A 597 18.36 10.69 8.61
C PRO A 597 18.37 11.14 7.15
N MET A 598 17.72 12.27 6.84
CA MET A 598 17.72 12.86 5.50
C MET A 598 19.08 13.45 5.14
N ILE A 599 19.73 14.15 6.08
CA ILE A 599 21.09 14.68 5.92
C ILE A 599 22.10 13.54 5.73
N GLN A 600 22.04 12.52 6.59
CA GLN A 600 22.85 11.32 6.46
C GLN A 600 22.66 10.64 5.09
N SER A 601 21.42 10.62 4.59
CA SER A 601 21.12 10.07 3.26
C SER A 601 21.72 10.90 2.14
N ALA A 602 21.57 12.23 2.16
CA ALA A 602 22.19 13.12 1.18
C ALA A 602 23.72 12.95 1.15
N MET A 603 24.37 12.88 2.33
CA MET A 603 25.80 12.60 2.43
C MET A 603 26.20 11.22 1.89
N ARG A 604 25.39 10.19 2.16
CA ARG A 604 25.63 8.84 1.63
C ARG A 604 25.60 8.82 0.10
N TYR A 605 24.68 9.56 -0.51
CA TYR A 605 24.61 9.68 -1.97
C TYR A 605 25.72 10.57 -2.52
N ALA A 606 26.15 11.62 -1.81
CA ALA A 606 27.35 12.39 -2.20
C ALA A 606 28.58 11.47 -2.33
N VAL A 607 28.81 10.61 -1.33
CA VAL A 607 29.90 9.60 -1.35
C VAL A 607 29.71 8.54 -2.44
N ALA A 608 28.47 8.23 -2.82
CA ALA A 608 28.19 7.29 -3.91
C ALA A 608 28.56 7.92 -5.26
N LEU A 609 28.07 9.13 -5.50
CA LEU A 609 28.19 9.86 -6.75
C LEU A 609 29.64 10.25 -7.08
N GLU A 610 30.44 10.58 -6.07
CA GLU A 610 31.87 10.87 -6.24
C GLU A 610 32.64 9.68 -6.89
N LYS A 611 32.12 8.45 -6.78
CA LYS A 611 32.74 7.23 -7.31
C LYS A 611 32.24 6.85 -8.71
N LEU A 612 31.29 7.60 -9.28
CA LEU A 612 30.64 7.26 -10.55
C LEU A 612 31.14 8.18 -11.67
N ASP A 613 31.55 7.57 -12.80
CA ASP A 613 32.00 8.32 -13.97
C ASP A 613 30.84 9.07 -14.68
N ASN A 614 29.61 8.53 -14.63
CA ASN A 614 28.38 9.13 -15.17
C ASN A 614 27.34 9.35 -14.07
N ALA A 615 27.74 10.06 -13.01
CA ALA A 615 26.93 10.25 -11.82
C ALA A 615 25.50 10.73 -12.13
N ASN A 616 25.32 11.71 -13.02
CA ASN A 616 24.03 12.38 -13.25
C ASN A 616 22.91 11.47 -13.80
N ASP A 617 23.26 10.39 -14.53
CA ASP A 617 22.28 9.47 -15.11
C ASP A 617 21.93 8.31 -14.15
N SER A 618 22.55 8.27 -12.98
CA SER A 618 22.35 7.22 -11.98
C SER A 618 21.06 7.42 -11.17
N VAL A 619 20.61 6.35 -10.50
CA VAL A 619 19.50 6.41 -9.53
C VAL A 619 19.96 7.13 -8.27
N GLU A 620 21.24 6.99 -7.90
CA GLU A 620 21.88 7.67 -6.79
C GLU A 620 21.83 9.19 -6.93
N ALA A 621 21.84 9.72 -8.15
CA ALA A 621 21.75 11.16 -8.39
C ALA A 621 20.34 11.69 -8.11
N ALA A 622 19.31 10.94 -8.53
CA ALA A 622 17.93 11.27 -8.23
C ALA A 622 17.66 11.23 -6.73
N LEU A 623 18.10 10.19 -6.03
CA LEU A 623 17.97 10.09 -4.58
C LEU A 623 18.78 11.16 -3.85
N GLY A 624 20.04 11.38 -4.25
CA GLY A 624 20.92 12.37 -3.65
C GLY A 624 20.34 13.79 -3.71
N GLU A 625 19.77 14.15 -4.86
CA GLU A 625 19.09 15.44 -5.00
C GLU A 625 17.83 15.51 -4.14
N VAL A 626 16.93 14.51 -4.19
CA VAL A 626 15.68 14.54 -3.43
C VAL A 626 15.97 14.68 -1.93
N PHE A 627 16.93 13.92 -1.39
CA PHE A 627 17.33 14.04 0.02
C PHE A 627 17.95 15.39 0.35
N ALA A 628 18.80 15.94 -0.53
CA ALA A 628 19.34 17.28 -0.33
C ALA A 628 18.20 18.32 -0.33
N PHE A 629 17.28 18.23 -1.28
CA PHE A 629 16.14 19.15 -1.44
C PHE A 629 15.12 19.01 -0.30
N SER A 630 15.06 17.85 0.35
CA SER A 630 14.26 17.67 1.56
C SER A 630 14.78 18.46 2.76
N VAL A 631 16.04 18.93 2.78
CA VAL A 631 16.62 19.67 3.93
C VAL A 631 17.16 21.05 3.57
N LEU A 632 17.52 21.28 2.30
CA LEU A 632 18.07 22.54 1.81
C LEU A 632 17.24 23.78 2.15
N PRO A 633 15.90 23.79 2.08
CA PRO A 633 15.12 24.97 2.47
C PRO A 633 15.36 25.39 3.92
N ILE A 634 15.50 24.42 4.83
CA ILE A 634 15.78 24.65 6.25
C ILE A 634 17.21 25.17 6.41
N LEU A 635 18.17 24.48 5.79
CA LEU A 635 19.59 24.82 5.90
C LEU A 635 19.93 26.15 5.24
N PHE A 636 19.27 26.52 4.14
CA PHE A 636 19.46 27.80 3.46
C PHE A 636 19.01 28.98 4.32
N ALA A 637 17.92 28.81 5.10
CA ALA A 637 17.48 29.81 6.06
C ALA A 637 18.44 29.96 7.25
N ALA A 638 19.19 28.90 7.60
CA ALA A 638 20.16 28.90 8.69
C ALA A 638 21.53 29.44 8.27
N ASP A 639 22.06 28.92 7.16
CA ASP A 639 23.35 29.26 6.56
C ASP A 639 23.29 29.10 5.04
N SER A 640 23.04 30.22 4.36
CA SER A 640 22.93 30.24 2.90
C SER A 640 24.23 29.89 2.17
N GLU A 641 25.40 30.12 2.79
CA GLU A 641 26.70 29.86 2.15
C GLU A 641 26.93 28.34 2.05
N SER A 642 26.78 27.62 3.15
CA SER A 642 26.89 26.16 3.16
C SER A 642 25.78 25.50 2.36
N ALA A 643 24.55 26.00 2.42
CA ALA A 643 23.43 25.49 1.64
C ALA A 643 23.68 25.61 0.12
N GLU A 644 24.32 26.68 -0.33
CA GLU A 644 24.69 26.85 -1.74
C GLU A 644 25.75 25.82 -2.17
N VAL A 645 26.75 25.55 -1.34
CA VAL A 645 27.74 24.49 -1.60
C VAL A 645 27.06 23.12 -1.74
N ILE A 646 26.10 22.80 -0.86
CA ILE A 646 25.32 21.57 -0.95
C ILE A 646 24.53 21.54 -2.26
N ARG A 647 23.80 22.62 -2.59
CA ARG A 647 23.00 22.72 -3.81
C ARG A 647 23.85 22.53 -5.07
N GLU A 648 24.96 23.25 -5.20
CA GLU A 648 25.86 23.17 -6.35
C GLU A 648 26.46 21.77 -6.58
N ASN A 649 26.53 20.94 -5.55
CA ASN A 649 27.07 19.59 -5.62
C ASN A 649 26.00 18.50 -5.75
N MET A 650 24.82 18.70 -5.17
CA MET A 650 23.77 17.68 -5.09
C MET A 650 22.66 17.87 -6.12
N GLU A 651 22.48 19.09 -6.65
CA GLU A 651 21.51 19.35 -7.71
C GLU A 651 22.03 18.81 -9.05
N VAL A 652 21.24 17.94 -9.68
CA VAL A 652 21.53 17.38 -10.99
C VAL A 652 21.16 18.39 -12.05
N MET A 653 22.20 18.99 -12.64
CA MET A 653 22.11 19.93 -13.75
C MET A 653 22.79 19.36 -15.00
N GLU A 654 22.17 19.59 -16.16
CA GLU A 654 22.74 19.18 -17.45
C GLU A 654 24.12 19.82 -17.66
N GLY A 655 25.12 19.01 -18.02
CA GLY A 655 26.48 19.47 -18.28
C GLY A 655 27.31 19.83 -17.03
N THR A 656 26.78 19.65 -15.81
CA THR A 656 27.52 19.89 -14.56
C THR A 656 27.71 18.56 -13.81
N PRO A 657 28.95 18.13 -13.50
CA PRO A 657 29.16 16.90 -12.74
C PRO A 657 28.64 17.04 -11.31
N SER A 658 27.89 16.05 -10.83
CA SER A 658 27.48 15.94 -9.43
C SER A 658 28.72 15.79 -8.52
N VAL A 659 28.64 16.33 -7.30
CA VAL A 659 29.68 16.24 -6.26
C VAL A 659 31.06 16.73 -6.77
N ARG A 660 31.06 17.77 -7.61
CA ARG A 660 32.27 18.35 -8.23
C ARG A 660 33.34 18.80 -7.24
N ASN A 661 32.93 19.18 -6.02
CA ASN A 661 33.83 19.62 -4.96
C ASN A 661 34.27 18.49 -4.02
N GLY A 662 33.79 17.26 -4.24
CA GLY A 662 34.09 16.09 -3.43
C GLY A 662 33.13 15.90 -2.26
N ALA A 663 32.95 14.63 -1.85
CA ALA A 663 31.94 14.27 -0.86
C ALA A 663 32.25 14.84 0.54
N GLN A 664 33.53 15.00 0.88
CA GLN A 664 33.93 15.63 2.14
C GLN A 664 33.55 17.11 2.20
N THR A 665 33.66 17.86 1.10
CA THR A 665 33.24 19.28 1.08
C THR A 665 31.73 19.42 1.26
N VAL A 666 30.95 18.49 0.69
CA VAL A 666 29.51 18.41 0.93
C VAL A 666 29.23 18.10 2.42
N ALA A 667 29.97 17.17 3.02
CA ALA A 667 29.85 16.84 4.44
C ALA A 667 30.19 18.04 5.36
N ASP A 668 31.27 18.75 5.09
CA ASP A 668 31.68 19.95 5.84
C ASP A 668 30.59 21.03 5.79
N ALA A 669 29.98 21.24 4.61
CA ALA A 669 28.88 22.18 4.43
C ALA A 669 27.62 21.75 5.21
N PHE A 670 27.27 20.45 5.20
CA PHE A 670 26.19 19.96 6.06
C PHE A 670 26.48 20.20 7.54
N GLY A 671 27.70 19.90 8.01
CA GLY A 671 28.13 20.13 9.39
C GLY A 671 27.99 21.60 9.82
N ALA A 672 28.48 22.53 9.01
CA ALA A 672 28.36 23.97 9.29
C ALA A 672 26.89 24.44 9.31
N ALA A 673 26.08 24.02 8.33
CA ALA A 673 24.69 24.43 8.24
C ALA A 673 23.83 23.90 9.40
N VAL A 674 24.04 22.65 9.86
CA VAL A 674 23.27 22.11 10.99
C VAL A 674 23.63 22.77 12.31
N GLU A 675 24.88 23.19 12.50
CA GLU A 675 25.28 23.96 13.67
C GLU A 675 24.64 25.35 13.68
N ALA A 676 24.60 26.02 12.53
CA ALA A 676 23.88 27.29 12.38
C ALA A 676 22.38 27.13 12.69
N TRP A 677 21.80 25.98 12.34
CA TRP A 677 20.42 25.60 12.70
C TRP A 677 20.26 25.23 14.20
N GLY A 678 21.35 25.03 14.92
CA GLY A 678 21.37 24.71 16.35
C GLY A 678 21.17 23.22 16.66
N LEU A 679 21.63 22.34 15.76
CA LEU A 679 21.82 20.91 16.01
C LEU A 679 23.33 20.62 16.10
N ALA A 680 23.73 19.84 17.10
CA ALA A 680 25.14 19.50 17.30
C ALA A 680 25.64 18.60 16.17
N CYS A 681 26.77 18.95 15.56
CA CYS A 681 27.36 18.17 14.46
C CYS A 681 27.53 16.66 14.77
N PRO A 682 27.93 16.23 15.99
CA PRO A 682 28.06 14.81 16.32
C PRO A 682 26.79 13.97 16.13
N ASN A 683 25.61 14.59 16.12
CA ASN A 683 24.35 13.88 15.87
C ASN A 683 24.26 13.33 14.44
N LEU A 684 25.02 13.89 13.49
CA LEU A 684 25.08 13.41 12.12
C LEU A 684 25.88 12.10 11.98
N GLY A 685 26.83 11.84 12.88
CA GLY A 685 27.78 10.74 12.74
C GLY A 685 28.75 10.94 11.58
N TYR A 686 29.43 9.86 11.17
CA TYR A 686 30.44 9.91 10.12
C TYR A 686 30.60 8.58 9.38
N THR A 687 31.14 8.65 8.17
CA THR A 687 31.52 7.48 7.38
C THR A 687 33.03 7.46 7.17
N SER A 688 33.58 6.38 6.60
CA SER A 688 35.00 6.33 6.26
C SER A 688 35.45 7.34 5.20
N ASN A 689 34.51 7.90 4.43
CA ASN A 689 34.80 8.77 3.28
C ASN A 689 34.28 10.20 3.47
N ALA A 690 33.55 10.47 4.55
CA ALA A 690 32.92 11.76 4.82
C ALA A 690 32.66 11.91 6.32
N ASP A 691 33.26 12.92 6.95
CA ASP A 691 33.02 13.31 8.35
C ASP A 691 32.56 14.78 8.40
N PRO A 692 31.28 15.06 8.74
CA PRO A 692 30.75 16.42 8.73
C PRO A 692 31.34 17.30 9.83
N CYS A 693 31.99 16.71 10.85
CA CYS A 693 32.58 17.43 11.97
C CYS A 693 34.10 17.54 11.87
N LEU A 694 34.68 17.19 10.70
CA LEU A 694 36.13 17.17 10.50
C LEU A 694 36.78 18.51 10.83
N LEU A 695 36.15 19.62 10.43
CA LEU A 695 36.63 20.98 10.68
C LEU A 695 36.62 21.37 12.17
N GLN A 696 35.91 20.64 13.02
CA GLN A 696 35.77 20.88 14.46
C GLN A 696 36.63 19.95 15.32
N GLY A 697 37.52 19.17 14.70
CA GLY A 697 38.35 18.16 15.39
C GLY A 697 37.96 16.72 15.09
N GLY A 698 36.90 16.50 14.29
CA GLY A 698 36.44 15.19 13.82
C GLY A 698 35.79 14.33 14.91
N HIS A 699 35.16 13.25 14.48
CA HIS A 699 34.65 12.24 15.42
C HIS A 699 35.80 11.42 16.02
N SER A 700 35.74 11.12 17.32
CA SER A 700 36.66 10.19 17.97
C SER A 700 36.47 8.75 17.45
N LYS A 701 37.56 7.96 17.38
CA LYS A 701 37.65 6.60 16.81
C LYS A 701 36.41 5.69 17.05
N PRO A 702 36.10 4.78 16.10
CA PRO A 702 34.85 4.00 16.08
C PRO A 702 34.62 3.14 17.33
N ARG A 703 33.38 3.07 17.82
CA ARG A 703 32.92 2.02 18.76
C ARG A 703 32.89 0.68 18.01
N SER A 704 33.52 -0.35 18.55
CA SER A 704 33.50 -1.70 17.95
C SER A 704 32.20 -2.42 18.33
N TYR A 705 31.24 -2.52 17.40
CA TYR A 705 30.05 -3.35 17.59
C TYR A 705 30.34 -4.82 17.23
N SER A 706 29.85 -5.77 18.03
CA SER A 706 30.15 -7.19 17.85
C SER A 706 29.34 -7.81 16.71
N ARG A 707 29.98 -8.69 15.93
CA ARG A 707 29.48 -9.27 14.66
C ARG A 707 28.21 -10.16 14.75
N SER A 708 27.59 -10.36 15.91
CA SER A 708 26.40 -11.21 16.01
C SER A 708 25.16 -10.60 15.34
N ALA A 709 25.06 -9.27 15.26
CA ALA A 709 23.98 -8.56 14.54
C ALA A 709 24.15 -8.55 13.00
N ALA A 710 25.35 -8.88 12.49
CA ALA A 710 25.70 -8.72 11.08
C ALA A 710 25.21 -9.86 10.16
N LYS A 711 24.75 -10.99 10.71
CA LYS A 711 24.31 -12.14 9.89
C LYS A 711 22.95 -11.96 9.21
N SER A 712 22.10 -11.06 9.71
CA SER A 712 20.76 -10.82 9.14
C SER A 712 20.75 -9.77 8.02
N CYS A 713 21.74 -8.86 7.99
CA CYS A 713 21.71 -7.69 7.09
C CYS A 713 22.53 -7.83 5.81
N THR A 714 23.47 -8.79 5.72
CA THR A 714 24.31 -8.93 4.51
C THR A 714 23.56 -9.48 3.29
N GLU A 715 22.41 -10.14 3.47
CA GLU A 715 21.57 -10.60 2.35
C GLU A 715 20.58 -9.52 1.87
N SER A 716 20.25 -8.52 2.71
CA SER A 716 19.27 -7.45 2.38
C SER A 716 19.87 -6.27 1.61
N ILE A 717 21.20 -6.11 1.58
CA ILE A 717 21.88 -4.99 0.87
C ILE A 717 21.84 -5.16 -0.66
N ALA A 718 21.58 -6.37 -1.17
CA ALA A 718 21.41 -6.60 -2.60
C ALA A 718 20.20 -5.82 -3.19
N TRP A 719 19.16 -5.55 -2.40
CA TRP A 719 17.91 -4.94 -2.90
C TRP A 719 17.99 -3.44 -3.18
N LEU A 720 18.94 -2.73 -2.59
CA LEU A 720 19.19 -1.30 -2.90
C LEU A 720 20.27 -1.10 -3.99
N SER A 721 20.83 -2.18 -4.54
CA SER A 721 21.97 -2.10 -5.48
C SER A 721 21.95 -3.09 -6.65
N THR A 722 20.80 -3.69 -6.99
CA THR A 722 20.68 -4.50 -8.22
C THR A 722 20.63 -3.62 -9.46
N GLY A 723 21.82 -3.19 -9.85
CA GLY A 723 22.17 -2.54 -11.10
C GLY A 723 23.69 -2.50 -11.21
N ILE A 724 24.29 -3.62 -11.64
CA ILE A 724 25.72 -3.75 -12.02
C ILE A 724 26.74 -3.87 -10.86
N THR A 725 26.76 -4.98 -10.13
CA THR A 725 27.98 -5.42 -9.40
C THR A 725 28.16 -6.93 -9.44
N LEU A 726 28.31 -7.50 -10.63
CA LEU A 726 28.72 -8.89 -10.79
C LEU A 726 29.77 -9.00 -11.91
N LEU A 727 30.90 -8.28 -11.79
CA LEU A 727 32.07 -8.49 -12.66
C LEU A 727 33.44 -7.97 -12.16
N VAL A 728 33.58 -7.33 -10.99
CA VAL A 728 34.88 -6.72 -10.59
C VAL A 728 35.66 -7.47 -9.50
N TRP A 729 35.08 -8.48 -8.83
CA TRP A 729 35.74 -9.14 -7.69
C TRP A 729 36.67 -10.33 -8.01
N LEU A 730 37.30 -10.37 -9.19
CA LEU A 730 38.25 -11.43 -9.55
C LEU A 730 39.62 -10.97 -10.08
N ALA A 731 39.99 -9.71 -9.89
CA ALA A 731 41.37 -9.28 -10.13
C ALA A 731 41.79 -8.11 -9.23
N LEU A 732 42.24 -8.43 -8.00
CA LEU A 732 43.37 -7.81 -7.28
C LEU A 732 43.61 -8.52 -5.95
#